data_AF-A0A1Q9CP66-F1
#
_entry.id   AF-A0A1Q9CP66-F1
#
_cell.length_a   1.000
_cell.length_b   1.000
_cell.length_c   1.000
_cell.angle_alpha   90.00
_cell.angle_beta   90.00
_cell.angle_gamma   90.00
#
_symmetry.space_group_name_H-M   'P 1'
#
loop_
_entity.id
_entity.type
_entity.pdbx_description
1 polymer ?
#
loop_
_entity_poly.entity_id
_entity_poly.type
_entity_poly.pdbx_seq_one_letter_code
_entity_poly.pdbx_strand_id
1 'polypeptide(L)'
;MGSGASSSKAPDKKSPRVKEPVDEADAKRVEGAKRGHRSDEDWFFDKLNSLAAEGDANDVKVLIDKWPKCVGKPGAREATVTAALAGNAETLETLLSLGVRPYIGRDDPEVNPLMAAIKTRHWNCIVLLVERALKYDFSTGLLQDGMQEFVLSGDTDMIDTLVTKYKIPGNSKLLTTALLKVKDPEKAAAMFERLAEGTKSFNTVSTVAEEEGSLGGEFAPIHAACVAKKDSLHRFIPLLLDKGADLSLWGKMLSLKTSYAKRLPLHYAAENKSMKTETVLMVAKAYPQALFEPVNNVPGRALPCQCSKHNPETQQALEKFMYEYICEACDGMKPENMADLFRLMRLAIEFEGVRTIPTEELPRGKVTALVSPLVREGLHGSEAGHFVAEATAFASANPRVNLGREGETKVQVKSISSIGKVLQSDFWELLRLVSRAGKGKADCSELLSPTELENLLSQEISARLQWAAEACASGKESLADGLSTSDAVRYALFVVAGLSSAAKSPSGDGDDEPSSGPATMASLAMSMVGENLEALVSWYCQELQIPSGWNLLDLLKQGLAGGGEGLCDIVFSAGDIVIKKTLPADHPQFQWLQGLFEKTFLGIYTRDRKGESVPKSLEVQEVEQVYNCGSWGEYARRRQAVMQDMAKGGTSWVGELKTDKSTLGEPPDWQTGAEPGPNEHWLFHGTSLAGEAGITEGDFRLNMAGSNAGTLYGNGVYLAEAVSKSDEYTTPHPNGLRSMLICLSALGQVNYNDQKRPDGDELAASCKGGGFHSILGDREKIRGTYREIVVFDEDQVYPAYVCRYKRVT
;
A
#
# COMPACT_ATOMS: atom_id res chain seq x y z
N MET A 1 2.33 -68.03 19.69
CA MET A 1 1.30 -67.45 20.58
C MET A 1 0.68 -66.28 19.84
N GLY A 2 -0.62 -66.18 19.55
CA GLY A 2 -1.75 -67.07 19.62
C GLY A 2 -2.68 -66.67 18.46
N SER A 3 -3.25 -67.68 17.82
CA SER A 3 -4.28 -67.59 16.78
C SER A 3 -5.56 -66.96 17.30
N GLY A 4 -6.20 -66.12 16.49
CA GLY A 4 -7.52 -65.56 16.77
C GLY A 4 -8.16 -64.98 15.52
N ALA A 5 -8.48 -65.85 14.56
CA ALA A 5 -9.39 -65.52 13.47
C ALA A 5 -10.75 -65.17 14.06
N SER A 6 -11.24 -63.95 13.80
CA SER A 6 -12.66 -63.64 13.95
C SER A 6 -13.22 -63.36 12.56
N SER A 7 -14.07 -64.29 12.13
CA SER A 7 -14.84 -64.29 10.90
C SER A 7 -15.76 -63.07 10.85
N SER A 8 -15.51 -62.13 9.94
CA SER A 8 -16.58 -61.27 9.44
C SER A 8 -17.43 -62.10 8.49
N LYS A 9 -18.63 -62.43 8.96
CA LYS A 9 -19.64 -63.19 8.25
C LYS A 9 -19.83 -62.65 6.84
N ALA A 10 -19.76 -63.54 5.86
CA ALA A 10 -20.37 -63.33 4.56
C ALA A 10 -21.82 -62.84 4.78
N PRO A 11 -22.30 -61.82 4.06
CA PRO A 11 -23.72 -61.52 4.09
C PRO A 11 -24.44 -62.77 3.59
N ASP A 12 -25.33 -63.28 4.42
CA ASP A 12 -26.22 -64.38 4.09
C ASP A 12 -26.74 -64.21 2.67
N LYS A 13 -26.57 -65.25 1.84
CA LYS A 13 -27.41 -65.45 0.67
C LYS A 13 -28.84 -65.53 1.20
N LYS A 14 -29.49 -64.37 1.36
CA LYS A 14 -30.94 -64.31 1.48
C LYS A 14 -31.47 -64.90 0.19
N SER A 15 -32.08 -66.06 0.35
CA SER A 15 -33.02 -66.69 -0.56
C SER A 15 -33.87 -65.62 -1.25
N PRO A 16 -34.29 -65.81 -2.51
CA PRO A 16 -35.01 -64.80 -3.26
C PRO A 16 -36.21 -64.38 -2.43
N ARG A 17 -36.15 -63.16 -1.87
CA ARG A 17 -37.31 -62.56 -1.25
C ARG A 17 -38.24 -62.32 -2.43
N VAL A 18 -39.22 -63.20 -2.57
CA VAL A 18 -40.35 -63.06 -3.47
C VAL A 18 -40.77 -61.60 -3.37
N LYS A 19 -40.47 -60.81 -4.41
CA LYS A 19 -40.91 -59.43 -4.49
C LYS A 19 -42.43 -59.52 -4.53
N GLU A 20 -43.06 -59.18 -3.40
CA GLU A 20 -44.50 -58.99 -3.33
C GLU A 20 -44.93 -58.04 -4.46
N PRO A 21 -46.08 -58.30 -5.08
CA PRO A 21 -46.58 -57.47 -6.16
C PRO A 21 -46.83 -56.07 -5.59
N VAL A 22 -46.24 -55.07 -6.24
CA VAL A 22 -46.45 -53.63 -6.06
C VAL A 22 -47.69 -53.33 -5.22
N ASP A 23 -47.47 -52.85 -4.01
CA ASP A 23 -48.51 -52.58 -3.04
C ASP A 23 -49.59 -51.68 -3.67
N GLU A 24 -50.87 -52.02 -3.48
CA GLU A 24 -52.00 -51.22 -3.99
C GLU A 24 -51.93 -49.78 -3.42
N ALA A 25 -51.26 -49.63 -2.26
CA ALA A 25 -50.87 -48.36 -1.65
C ALA A 25 -49.84 -47.56 -2.49
N ASP A 26 -48.81 -48.21 -3.04
CA ASP A 26 -47.81 -47.57 -3.91
C ASP A 26 -48.44 -47.12 -5.23
N ALA A 27 -49.36 -47.93 -5.79
CA ALA A 27 -50.12 -47.56 -6.98
C ALA A 27 -51.01 -46.33 -6.73
N LYS A 28 -51.66 -46.26 -5.56
CA LYS A 28 -52.44 -45.08 -5.12
C LYS A 28 -51.57 -43.84 -4.95
N ARG A 29 -50.39 -43.96 -4.34
CA ARG A 29 -49.43 -42.85 -4.17
C ARG A 29 -48.89 -42.36 -5.51
N VAL A 30 -48.53 -43.26 -6.43
CA VAL A 30 -48.13 -42.87 -7.79
C VAL A 30 -49.25 -42.11 -8.51
N GLU A 31 -50.51 -42.54 -8.36
CA GLU A 31 -51.65 -41.85 -8.94
C GLU A 31 -51.92 -40.48 -8.26
N GLY A 32 -51.67 -40.37 -6.96
CA GLY A 32 -51.68 -39.12 -6.21
C GLY A 32 -50.60 -38.14 -6.69
N ALA A 33 -49.38 -38.63 -6.90
CA ALA A 33 -48.27 -37.85 -7.45
C ALA A 33 -48.57 -37.33 -8.86
N LYS A 34 -49.21 -38.15 -9.73
CA LYS A 34 -49.67 -37.71 -11.06
C LYS A 34 -50.68 -36.56 -11.01
N ARG A 35 -51.50 -36.49 -9.96
CA ARG A 35 -52.50 -35.44 -9.73
C ARG A 35 -51.94 -34.19 -9.05
N GLY A 36 -50.68 -34.20 -8.64
CA GLY A 36 -50.01 -33.06 -8.01
C GLY A 36 -50.07 -33.03 -6.48
N HIS A 37 -50.38 -34.16 -5.82
CA HIS A 37 -50.38 -34.23 -4.36
C HIS A 37 -48.95 -34.22 -3.80
N ARG A 38 -48.57 -33.13 -3.13
CA ARG A 38 -47.19 -32.89 -2.66
C ARG A 38 -46.60 -34.04 -1.83
N SER A 39 -47.34 -34.60 -0.87
CA SER A 39 -46.86 -35.71 -0.03
C SER A 39 -46.57 -37.00 -0.82
N ASP A 40 -47.32 -37.23 -1.89
CA ASP A 40 -47.14 -38.40 -2.75
C ASP A 40 -46.01 -38.19 -3.75
N GLU A 41 -45.79 -36.94 -4.20
CA GLU A 41 -44.62 -36.56 -4.99
C GLU A 41 -43.32 -36.70 -4.18
N ASP A 42 -43.29 -36.20 -2.94
CA ASP A 42 -42.12 -36.29 -2.05
C ASP A 42 -41.75 -37.77 -1.80
N TRP A 43 -42.73 -38.61 -1.45
CA TRP A 43 -42.51 -40.06 -1.30
C TRP A 43 -41.97 -40.71 -2.58
N PHE A 44 -42.49 -40.33 -3.74
CA PHE A 44 -42.06 -40.89 -5.02
C PHE A 44 -40.59 -40.57 -5.29
N PHE A 45 -40.16 -39.32 -5.05
CA PHE A 45 -38.77 -38.91 -5.26
C PHE A 45 -37.82 -39.46 -4.20
N ASP A 46 -38.23 -39.58 -2.95
CA ASP A 46 -37.45 -40.27 -1.90
C ASP A 46 -37.19 -41.73 -2.27
N LYS A 47 -38.23 -42.42 -2.77
CA LYS A 47 -38.10 -43.81 -3.21
C LYS A 47 -37.17 -43.92 -4.43
N LEU A 48 -37.28 -42.99 -5.38
CA LEU A 48 -36.41 -42.92 -6.55
C LEU A 48 -34.94 -42.67 -6.15
N ASN A 49 -34.69 -41.76 -5.20
CA ASN A 49 -33.37 -41.43 -4.67
C ASN A 49 -32.74 -42.63 -3.94
N SER A 50 -33.50 -43.38 -3.14
CA SER A 50 -33.03 -44.62 -2.48
C SER A 50 -32.59 -45.66 -3.50
N LEU A 51 -33.41 -45.93 -4.52
CA LEU A 51 -33.07 -46.89 -5.58
C LEU A 51 -31.84 -46.42 -6.39
N ALA A 52 -31.69 -45.11 -6.60
CA ALA A 52 -30.52 -44.53 -7.24
C ALA A 52 -29.24 -44.70 -6.40
N ALA A 53 -29.33 -44.57 -5.07
CA ALA A 53 -28.22 -44.82 -4.14
C ALA A 53 -27.84 -46.31 -4.05
N GLU A 54 -28.83 -47.20 -4.12
CA GLU A 54 -28.65 -48.66 -4.04
C GLU A 54 -28.12 -49.27 -5.36
N GLY A 55 -28.33 -48.60 -6.50
CA GLY A 55 -27.85 -49.03 -7.81
C GLY A 55 -28.83 -49.93 -8.57
N ASP A 56 -30.11 -49.92 -8.20
CA ASP A 56 -31.15 -50.79 -8.77
C ASP A 56 -31.75 -50.22 -10.08
N ALA A 57 -30.97 -50.25 -11.16
CA ALA A 57 -31.34 -49.72 -12.48
C ALA A 57 -32.72 -50.23 -13.00
N ASN A 58 -33.02 -51.51 -12.80
CA ASN A 58 -34.28 -52.12 -13.22
C ASN A 58 -35.50 -51.57 -12.45
N ASP A 59 -35.38 -51.39 -11.13
CA ASP A 59 -36.49 -50.88 -10.32
C ASP A 59 -36.69 -49.39 -10.54
N VAL A 60 -35.62 -48.62 -10.80
CA VAL A 60 -35.69 -47.22 -11.25
C VAL A 60 -36.50 -47.10 -12.54
N LYS A 61 -36.23 -47.97 -13.53
CA LYS A 61 -36.97 -47.99 -14.80
C LYS A 61 -38.46 -48.30 -14.58
N VAL A 62 -38.76 -49.35 -13.82
CA VAL A 62 -40.14 -49.74 -13.49
C VAL A 62 -40.89 -48.62 -12.77
N LEU A 63 -40.22 -47.87 -11.88
CA LEU A 63 -40.82 -46.78 -11.14
C LEU A 63 -41.12 -45.57 -12.03
N ILE A 64 -40.19 -45.20 -12.92
CA ILE A 64 -40.37 -44.08 -13.87
C ILE A 64 -41.45 -44.42 -14.92
N ASP A 65 -41.52 -45.66 -15.42
CA ASP A 65 -42.54 -46.08 -16.39
C ASP A 65 -43.97 -45.90 -15.85
N LYS A 66 -44.16 -45.98 -14.53
CA LYS A 66 -45.46 -45.72 -13.88
C LYS A 66 -45.84 -44.24 -13.86
N TRP A 67 -44.86 -43.33 -13.94
CA TRP A 67 -45.08 -41.88 -14.02
C TRP A 67 -44.08 -41.19 -14.96
N PRO A 68 -44.21 -41.33 -16.29
CA PRO A 68 -43.21 -40.81 -17.24
C PRO A 68 -43.05 -39.28 -17.20
N LYS A 69 -44.06 -38.54 -16.72
CA LYS A 69 -43.99 -37.08 -16.57
C LYS A 69 -43.08 -36.63 -15.41
N CYS A 70 -42.63 -37.53 -14.54
CA CYS A 70 -41.75 -37.20 -13.41
C CYS A 70 -40.37 -36.71 -13.85
N VAL A 71 -39.90 -37.11 -15.04
CA VAL A 71 -38.54 -36.85 -15.55
C VAL A 71 -38.21 -35.36 -15.71
N GLY A 72 -39.23 -34.50 -15.78
CA GLY A 72 -39.08 -33.04 -15.84
C GLY A 72 -38.99 -32.34 -14.47
N LYS A 73 -39.28 -33.04 -13.37
CA LYS A 73 -39.37 -32.46 -12.02
C LYS A 73 -38.01 -32.42 -11.30
N PRO A 74 -37.81 -31.49 -10.34
CA PRO A 74 -36.56 -31.36 -9.59
C PRO A 74 -36.10 -32.65 -8.89
N GLY A 75 -37.00 -33.37 -8.21
CA GLY A 75 -36.65 -34.60 -7.50
C GLY A 75 -36.13 -35.73 -8.39
N ALA A 76 -36.52 -35.78 -9.68
CA ALA A 76 -35.90 -36.71 -10.63
C ALA A 76 -34.45 -36.33 -10.94
N ARG A 77 -34.11 -35.03 -10.89
CA ARG A 77 -32.73 -34.55 -11.10
C ARG A 77 -31.84 -34.89 -9.90
N GLU A 78 -32.36 -34.81 -8.69
CA GLU A 78 -31.65 -35.20 -7.46
C GLU A 78 -31.21 -36.67 -7.51
N ALA A 79 -32.05 -37.56 -8.04
CA ALA A 79 -31.70 -38.97 -8.23
C ALA A 79 -30.44 -39.16 -9.09
N THR A 80 -30.18 -38.26 -10.05
CA THR A 80 -28.94 -38.30 -10.84
C THR A 80 -27.71 -37.92 -10.02
N VAL A 81 -27.84 -37.01 -9.05
CA VAL A 81 -26.77 -36.63 -8.12
C VAL A 81 -26.49 -37.78 -7.17
N THR A 82 -27.53 -38.39 -6.60
CA THR A 82 -27.40 -39.53 -5.69
C THR A 82 -26.71 -40.72 -6.36
N ALA A 83 -27.12 -41.08 -7.58
CA ALA A 83 -26.46 -42.15 -8.34
C ALA A 83 -24.98 -41.83 -8.63
N ALA A 84 -24.66 -40.58 -8.95
CA ALA A 84 -23.30 -40.13 -9.24
C ALA A 84 -22.40 -40.09 -7.99
N LEU A 85 -22.93 -39.65 -6.84
CA LEU A 85 -22.23 -39.69 -5.55
C LEU A 85 -21.90 -41.12 -5.12
N ALA A 86 -22.81 -42.06 -5.35
CA ALA A 86 -22.64 -43.47 -4.99
C ALA A 86 -21.81 -44.28 -6.02
N GLY A 87 -21.52 -43.71 -7.19
CA GLY A 87 -20.75 -44.37 -8.26
C GLY A 87 -21.54 -45.37 -9.10
N ASN A 88 -22.87 -45.33 -9.05
CA ASN A 88 -23.77 -46.27 -9.72
C ASN A 88 -24.00 -45.90 -11.20
N ALA A 89 -23.01 -46.17 -12.05
CA ALA A 89 -23.01 -45.76 -13.46
C ALA A 89 -24.18 -46.35 -14.29
N GLU A 90 -24.54 -47.62 -14.07
CA GLU A 90 -25.65 -48.28 -14.79
C GLU A 90 -27.00 -47.64 -14.46
N THR A 91 -27.20 -47.29 -13.20
CA THR A 91 -28.43 -46.61 -12.75
C THR A 91 -28.48 -45.18 -13.26
N LEU A 92 -27.35 -44.48 -13.24
CA LEU A 92 -27.21 -43.16 -13.83
C LEU A 92 -27.49 -43.18 -15.33
N GLU A 93 -26.94 -44.13 -16.08
CA GLU A 93 -27.22 -44.29 -17.51
C GLU A 93 -28.70 -44.56 -17.77
N THR A 94 -29.32 -45.41 -16.96
CA THR A 94 -30.76 -45.70 -17.03
C THR A 94 -31.61 -44.44 -16.83
N LEU A 95 -31.35 -43.66 -15.77
CA LEU A 95 -32.03 -42.38 -15.52
C LEU A 95 -31.91 -41.43 -16.72
N LEU A 96 -30.71 -41.32 -17.28
CA LEU A 96 -30.44 -40.45 -18.43
C LEU A 96 -31.11 -40.95 -19.71
N SER A 97 -31.22 -42.27 -19.91
CA SER A 97 -31.91 -42.88 -21.06
C SER A 97 -33.43 -42.67 -21.03
N LEU A 98 -34.00 -42.58 -19.83
CA LEU A 98 -35.43 -42.34 -19.59
C LEU A 98 -35.83 -40.87 -19.74
N GLY A 99 -34.87 -39.98 -20.03
CA GLY A 99 -35.13 -38.56 -20.30
C GLY A 99 -35.01 -37.64 -19.08
N VAL A 100 -34.49 -38.14 -17.95
CA VAL A 100 -34.15 -37.29 -16.81
C VAL A 100 -33.01 -36.36 -17.20
N ARG A 101 -33.21 -35.05 -17.00
CA ARG A 101 -32.20 -34.03 -17.31
C ARG A 101 -31.39 -33.69 -16.05
N PRO A 102 -30.11 -34.07 -15.95
CA PRO A 102 -29.28 -33.73 -14.80
C PRO A 102 -29.08 -32.20 -14.72
N TYR A 103 -28.95 -31.67 -13.50
CA TYR A 103 -28.58 -30.27 -13.31
C TYR A 103 -27.07 -30.11 -13.40
N ILE A 104 -26.56 -29.47 -14.44
CA ILE A 104 -25.10 -29.33 -14.65
C ILE A 104 -24.60 -27.92 -14.30
N GLY A 105 -25.46 -26.94 -13.98
CA GLY A 105 -25.12 -25.50 -14.05
C GLY A 105 -24.24 -24.84 -12.97
N ARG A 106 -23.85 -25.49 -11.87
CA ARG A 106 -23.08 -24.88 -10.75
C ARG A 106 -21.92 -25.76 -10.28
N ASP A 107 -20.88 -25.14 -9.69
CA ASP A 107 -19.82 -25.83 -8.94
C ASP A 107 -20.32 -26.26 -7.56
N ASP A 108 -21.25 -27.21 -7.52
CA ASP A 108 -21.86 -27.65 -6.28
C ASP A 108 -22.08 -29.17 -6.33
N PRO A 109 -21.31 -29.98 -5.59
CA PRO A 109 -21.45 -31.43 -5.61
C PRO A 109 -22.78 -31.92 -5.02
N GLU A 110 -23.56 -31.08 -4.32
CA GLU A 110 -24.87 -31.47 -3.79
C GLU A 110 -25.98 -31.38 -4.84
N VAL A 111 -25.76 -30.61 -5.92
CA VAL A 111 -26.77 -30.35 -6.96
C VAL A 111 -26.29 -30.77 -8.34
N ASN A 112 -24.98 -30.82 -8.56
CA ASN A 112 -24.36 -31.18 -9.83
C ASN A 112 -23.81 -32.62 -9.78
N PRO A 113 -24.43 -33.58 -10.50
CA PRO A 113 -23.99 -34.96 -10.50
C PRO A 113 -22.58 -35.12 -11.06
N LEU A 114 -22.13 -34.19 -11.92
CA LEU A 114 -20.76 -34.23 -12.44
C LEU A 114 -19.75 -33.87 -11.35
N MET A 115 -20.00 -32.81 -10.56
CA MET A 115 -19.10 -32.43 -9.45
C MET A 115 -19.11 -33.46 -8.33
N ALA A 116 -20.28 -34.06 -8.06
CA ALA A 116 -20.40 -35.22 -7.19
C ALA A 116 -19.46 -36.37 -7.63
N ALA A 117 -19.57 -36.82 -8.88
CA ALA A 117 -18.76 -37.93 -9.40
C ALA A 117 -17.25 -37.60 -9.45
N ILE A 118 -16.89 -36.33 -9.68
CA ILE A 118 -15.51 -35.86 -9.65
C ILE A 118 -14.95 -35.91 -8.22
N LYS A 119 -15.70 -35.37 -7.24
CA LYS A 119 -15.31 -35.37 -5.83
C LYS A 119 -15.12 -36.78 -5.27
N THR A 120 -15.98 -37.72 -5.67
CA THR A 120 -15.90 -39.13 -5.24
C THR A 120 -15.06 -40.02 -6.18
N ARG A 121 -14.52 -39.44 -7.27
CA ARG A 121 -13.61 -40.10 -8.23
C ARG A 121 -14.19 -41.33 -8.91
N HIS A 122 -15.49 -41.28 -9.25
CA HIS A 122 -16.17 -42.38 -9.93
C HIS A 122 -16.09 -42.28 -11.46
N TRP A 123 -15.07 -42.91 -12.04
CA TRP A 123 -14.74 -42.91 -13.47
C TRP A 123 -15.94 -43.10 -14.42
N ASN A 124 -16.68 -44.19 -14.23
CA ASN A 124 -17.79 -44.55 -15.14
C ASN A 124 -18.92 -43.51 -15.12
N CYS A 125 -19.15 -42.86 -13.98
CA CYS A 125 -20.16 -41.80 -13.86
C CYS A 125 -19.69 -40.51 -14.55
N ILE A 126 -18.41 -40.15 -14.42
CA ILE A 126 -17.83 -38.95 -15.05
C ILE A 126 -17.95 -39.04 -16.58
N VAL A 127 -17.57 -40.18 -17.16
CA VAL A 127 -17.65 -40.42 -18.62
C VAL A 127 -19.08 -40.19 -19.15
N LEU A 128 -20.09 -40.71 -18.47
CA LEU A 128 -21.50 -40.57 -18.86
C LEU A 128 -22.00 -39.11 -18.80
N LEU A 129 -21.44 -38.31 -17.90
CA LEU A 129 -21.87 -36.95 -17.63
C LEU A 129 -21.09 -35.90 -18.44
N VAL A 130 -19.80 -36.11 -18.70
CA VAL A 130 -18.96 -35.19 -19.49
C VAL A 130 -19.46 -35.08 -20.94
N GLU A 131 -19.80 -36.20 -21.59
CA GLU A 131 -20.34 -36.18 -22.96
C GLU A 131 -21.62 -35.35 -23.06
N ARG A 132 -22.47 -35.42 -22.02
CA ARG A 132 -23.69 -34.63 -21.93
C ARG A 132 -23.42 -33.17 -21.60
N ALA A 133 -22.49 -32.88 -20.70
CA ALA A 133 -22.09 -31.52 -20.35
C ALA A 133 -21.59 -30.76 -21.59
N LEU A 134 -20.73 -31.40 -22.40
CA LEU A 134 -20.22 -30.81 -23.64
C LEU A 134 -21.31 -30.58 -24.69
N LYS A 135 -22.29 -31.50 -24.80
CA LYS A 135 -23.42 -31.35 -25.73
C LYS A 135 -24.30 -30.13 -25.44
N TYR A 136 -24.35 -29.68 -24.18
CA TYR A 136 -25.17 -28.55 -23.74
C TYR A 136 -24.36 -27.27 -23.47
N ASP A 137 -23.17 -27.15 -24.07
CA ASP A 137 -22.29 -25.96 -23.99
C ASP A 137 -21.98 -25.54 -22.54
N PHE A 138 -21.63 -26.52 -21.71
CA PHE A 138 -21.31 -26.30 -20.31
C PHE A 138 -20.02 -25.50 -20.12
N SER A 139 -19.94 -24.70 -19.05
CA SER A 139 -18.77 -23.85 -18.77
C SER A 139 -17.50 -24.69 -18.67
N THR A 140 -16.56 -24.42 -19.58
CA THR A 140 -15.22 -25.03 -19.58
C THR A 140 -14.49 -24.79 -18.26
N GLY A 141 -14.73 -23.65 -17.59
CA GLY A 141 -14.09 -23.32 -16.31
C GLY A 141 -14.48 -24.30 -15.20
N LEU A 142 -15.75 -24.69 -15.12
CA LEU A 142 -16.25 -25.64 -14.12
C LEU A 142 -15.65 -27.04 -14.32
N LEU A 143 -15.52 -27.47 -15.58
CA LEU A 143 -14.84 -28.72 -15.91
C LEU A 143 -13.35 -28.68 -15.51
N GLN A 144 -12.69 -27.54 -15.72
CA GLN A 144 -11.30 -27.34 -15.32
C GLN A 144 -11.12 -27.31 -13.80
N ASP A 145 -12.06 -26.75 -13.04
CA ASP A 145 -12.02 -26.79 -11.58
C ASP A 145 -12.18 -28.23 -11.08
N GLY A 146 -13.10 -29.00 -11.67
CA GLY A 146 -13.21 -30.43 -11.38
C GLY A 146 -11.97 -31.25 -11.76
N MET A 147 -11.22 -30.85 -12.81
CA MET A 147 -9.96 -31.49 -13.17
C MET A 147 -8.88 -31.37 -12.09
N GLN A 148 -8.97 -30.36 -11.21
CA GLN A 148 -7.95 -30.10 -10.19
C GLN A 148 -7.80 -31.27 -9.22
N GLU A 149 -8.90 -31.94 -8.86
CA GLU A 149 -8.88 -33.11 -7.99
C GLU A 149 -8.06 -34.27 -8.56
N PHE A 150 -8.14 -34.50 -9.88
CA PHE A 150 -7.35 -35.53 -10.55
C PHE A 150 -5.87 -35.18 -10.61
N VAL A 151 -5.55 -33.89 -10.83
CA VAL A 151 -4.17 -33.39 -10.76
C VAL A 151 -3.60 -33.61 -9.37
N LEU A 152 -4.32 -33.25 -8.30
CA LEU A 152 -3.88 -33.45 -6.92
C LEU A 152 -3.64 -34.92 -6.58
N SER A 153 -4.44 -35.84 -7.12
CA SER A 153 -4.20 -37.28 -6.97
C SER A 153 -3.07 -37.85 -7.82
N GLY A 154 -2.61 -37.13 -8.85
CA GLY A 154 -1.67 -37.66 -9.83
C GLY A 154 -2.27 -38.74 -10.74
N ASP A 155 -3.54 -38.60 -11.12
CA ASP A 155 -4.22 -39.53 -12.03
C ASP A 155 -3.97 -39.12 -13.49
N THR A 156 -2.92 -39.69 -14.08
CA THR A 156 -2.49 -39.35 -15.45
C THR A 156 -3.45 -39.82 -16.52
N ASP A 157 -4.10 -40.97 -16.31
CA ASP A 157 -4.96 -41.63 -17.30
C ASP A 157 -6.27 -40.85 -17.47
N MET A 158 -6.81 -40.32 -16.36
CA MET A 158 -7.96 -39.43 -16.40
C MET A 158 -7.64 -38.11 -17.09
N ILE A 159 -6.52 -37.48 -16.76
CA ILE A 159 -6.12 -36.24 -17.41
C ILE A 159 -5.93 -36.45 -18.91
N ASP A 160 -5.30 -37.56 -19.33
CA ASP A 160 -5.16 -37.87 -20.75
C ASP A 160 -6.52 -38.05 -21.42
N THR A 161 -7.45 -38.78 -20.81
CA THR A 161 -8.79 -39.00 -21.38
C THR A 161 -9.60 -37.69 -21.49
N LEU A 162 -9.58 -36.84 -20.46
CA LEU A 162 -10.29 -35.56 -20.46
C LEU A 162 -9.77 -34.61 -21.54
N VAL A 163 -8.45 -34.59 -21.75
CA VAL A 163 -7.84 -33.73 -22.78
C VAL A 163 -7.94 -34.34 -24.19
N THR A 164 -7.68 -35.63 -24.36
CA THR A 164 -7.65 -36.29 -25.70
C THR A 164 -9.03 -36.56 -26.25
N LYS A 165 -9.86 -37.28 -25.48
CA LYS A 165 -11.17 -37.78 -25.90
C LYS A 165 -12.21 -36.66 -25.83
N TYR A 166 -12.23 -35.93 -24.72
CA TYR A 166 -13.24 -34.91 -24.46
C TYR A 166 -12.82 -33.48 -24.82
N LYS A 167 -11.58 -33.28 -25.27
CA LYS A 167 -11.05 -31.98 -25.72
C LYS A 167 -11.18 -30.86 -24.68
N ILE A 168 -11.15 -31.20 -23.39
CA ILE A 168 -11.21 -30.21 -22.32
C ILE A 168 -9.82 -29.58 -22.17
N PRO A 169 -9.65 -28.26 -22.38
CA PRO A 169 -8.35 -27.61 -22.33
C PRO A 169 -7.83 -27.47 -20.89
N GLY A 170 -6.51 -27.49 -20.72
CA GLY A 170 -5.88 -27.09 -19.47
C GLY A 170 -6.01 -25.58 -19.18
N ASN A 171 -5.61 -25.17 -17.97
CA ASN A 171 -5.51 -23.77 -17.57
C ASN A 171 -4.32 -23.54 -16.63
N SER A 172 -4.01 -22.28 -16.31
CA SER A 172 -2.87 -21.92 -15.46
C SER A 172 -2.97 -22.51 -14.04
N LYS A 173 -4.19 -22.68 -13.50
CA LYS A 173 -4.42 -23.27 -12.17
C LYS A 173 -4.06 -24.76 -12.13
N LEU A 174 -4.42 -25.51 -13.15
CA LEU A 174 -4.08 -26.93 -13.28
C LEU A 174 -2.58 -27.12 -13.49
N LEU A 175 -1.94 -26.30 -14.33
CA LEU A 175 -0.49 -26.34 -14.58
C LEU A 175 0.32 -26.01 -13.32
N THR A 176 -0.05 -24.96 -12.58
CA THR A 176 0.61 -24.58 -11.32
C THR A 176 0.44 -25.65 -10.24
N THR A 177 -0.77 -26.22 -10.12
CA THR A 177 -1.04 -27.32 -9.19
C THR A 177 -0.20 -28.56 -9.53
N ALA A 178 -0.07 -28.89 -10.82
CA ALA A 178 0.75 -30.02 -11.28
C ALA A 178 2.24 -29.86 -10.88
N LEU A 179 2.79 -28.65 -11.03
CA LEU A 179 4.20 -28.35 -10.72
C LEU A 179 4.49 -28.33 -9.21
N LEU A 180 3.58 -27.81 -8.38
CA LEU A 180 3.85 -27.55 -6.97
C LEU A 180 3.34 -28.63 -6.01
N LYS A 181 2.21 -29.27 -6.30
CA LYS A 181 1.48 -30.11 -5.32
C LYS A 181 1.56 -31.61 -5.59
N VAL A 182 1.83 -32.02 -6.82
CA VAL A 182 1.94 -33.45 -7.17
C VAL A 182 3.21 -34.01 -6.56
N LYS A 183 3.11 -35.08 -5.77
CA LYS A 183 4.27 -35.67 -5.06
C LYS A 183 5.25 -36.37 -5.99
N ASP A 184 4.75 -37.08 -6.99
CA ASP A 184 5.56 -37.81 -7.96
C ASP A 184 6.00 -36.91 -9.12
N PRO A 185 7.32 -36.71 -9.34
CA PRO A 185 7.83 -35.86 -10.42
C PRO A 185 7.49 -36.35 -11.83
N GLU A 186 7.45 -37.67 -12.08
CA GLU A 186 7.19 -38.20 -13.42
C GLU A 186 5.72 -38.03 -13.79
N LYS A 187 4.82 -38.28 -12.84
CA LYS A 187 3.38 -38.03 -13.02
C LYS A 187 3.10 -36.53 -13.17
N ALA A 188 3.75 -35.69 -12.37
CA ALA A 188 3.65 -34.24 -12.49
C ALA A 188 4.05 -33.78 -13.90
N ALA A 189 5.14 -34.32 -14.42
CA ALA A 189 5.65 -33.99 -15.75
C ALA A 189 4.71 -34.46 -16.86
N ALA A 190 4.22 -35.71 -16.80
CA ALA A 190 3.26 -36.25 -17.75
C ALA A 190 1.96 -35.43 -17.79
N MET A 191 1.40 -35.09 -16.62
CA MET A 191 0.20 -34.25 -16.55
C MET A 191 0.45 -32.84 -17.09
N PHE A 192 1.59 -32.24 -16.77
CA PHE A 192 1.93 -30.91 -17.23
C PHE A 192 1.99 -30.84 -18.76
N GLU A 193 2.68 -31.79 -19.40
CA GLU A 193 2.76 -31.88 -20.87
C GLU A 193 1.37 -31.99 -21.48
N ARG A 194 0.55 -32.89 -20.94
CA ARG A 194 -0.81 -33.12 -21.43
C ARG A 194 -1.69 -31.88 -21.30
N LEU A 195 -1.65 -31.21 -20.15
CA LEU A 195 -2.44 -30.01 -19.88
C LEU A 195 -1.96 -28.80 -20.70
N ALA A 196 -0.65 -28.69 -20.94
CA ALA A 196 -0.05 -27.59 -21.68
C ALA A 196 -0.49 -27.58 -23.15
N GLU A 197 -0.68 -28.74 -23.78
CA GLU A 197 -1.14 -28.85 -25.18
C GLU A 197 -2.45 -28.10 -25.45
N GLY A 198 -3.38 -28.11 -24.49
CA GLY A 198 -4.70 -27.47 -24.62
C GLY A 198 -4.81 -26.08 -23.98
N THR A 199 -3.78 -25.59 -23.30
CA THR A 199 -3.86 -24.35 -22.52
C THR A 199 -3.76 -23.11 -23.42
N LYS A 200 -4.77 -22.23 -23.34
CA LYS A 200 -4.83 -21.00 -24.16
C LYS A 200 -3.89 -19.89 -23.70
N SER A 201 -3.66 -19.78 -22.38
CA SER A 201 -2.81 -18.73 -21.79
C SER A 201 -2.00 -19.29 -20.64
N PHE A 202 -0.70 -19.03 -20.67
CA PHE A 202 0.23 -19.32 -19.59
C PHE A 202 0.40 -18.13 -18.64
N ASN A 203 -0.29 -17.02 -18.93
CA ASN A 203 -0.11 -15.74 -18.25
C ASN A 203 -1.21 -15.39 -17.24
N THR A 204 -1.96 -16.38 -16.74
CA THR A 204 -2.97 -16.13 -15.69
C THR A 204 -2.42 -16.51 -14.32
N VAL A 205 -2.57 -15.61 -13.34
CA VAL A 205 -2.27 -15.88 -11.93
C VAL A 205 -3.31 -16.86 -11.38
N SER A 206 -2.88 -17.83 -10.59
CA SER A 206 -3.79 -18.74 -9.90
C SER A 206 -3.40 -18.90 -8.44
N THR A 207 -4.41 -18.86 -7.57
CA THR A 207 -4.23 -19.12 -6.14
C THR A 207 -4.08 -20.62 -5.92
N VAL A 208 -2.98 -21.04 -5.30
CA VAL A 208 -2.77 -22.42 -4.89
C VAL A 208 -2.93 -22.50 -3.38
N ALA A 209 -3.85 -23.35 -2.91
CA ALA A 209 -4.19 -23.48 -1.49
C ALA A 209 -2.99 -23.89 -0.62
N GLU A 210 -2.94 -23.35 0.60
CA GLU A 210 -1.92 -23.64 1.60
C GLU A 210 -2.00 -25.09 2.09
N GLU A 211 -0.85 -25.75 2.18
CA GLU A 211 -0.65 -26.90 3.08
C GLU A 211 0.31 -26.45 4.19
N GLU A 212 0.12 -26.97 5.41
CA GLU A 212 0.99 -26.71 6.57
C GLU A 212 2.47 -26.89 6.19
N GLY A 213 3.22 -25.78 6.20
CA GLY A 213 4.66 -25.76 5.91
C GLY A 213 5.07 -25.49 4.45
N SER A 214 4.15 -25.17 3.54
CA SER A 214 4.45 -24.76 2.16
C SER A 214 4.18 -23.26 1.91
N LEU A 215 4.86 -22.67 0.92
CA LEU A 215 4.59 -21.32 0.45
C LEU A 215 3.19 -21.27 -0.20
N GLY A 216 2.18 -20.84 0.56
CA GLY A 216 0.92 -20.35 0.00
C GLY A 216 1.18 -19.13 -0.87
N GLY A 217 0.53 -19.06 -2.03
CA GLY A 217 0.74 -17.93 -2.93
C GLY A 217 -0.07 -17.97 -4.22
N GLU A 218 -0.15 -16.79 -4.83
CA GLU A 218 -0.63 -16.56 -6.18
C GLU A 218 0.53 -16.79 -7.16
N PHE A 219 0.48 -17.88 -7.92
CA PHE A 219 1.55 -18.26 -8.83
C PHE A 219 1.08 -18.27 -10.28
N ALA A 220 1.95 -17.82 -11.18
CA ALA A 220 1.87 -18.19 -12.59
C ALA A 220 2.54 -19.54 -12.81
N PRO A 221 2.24 -20.25 -13.92
CA PRO A 221 2.95 -21.46 -14.33
C PRO A 221 4.49 -21.28 -14.32
N ILE A 222 5.00 -20.14 -14.80
CA ILE A 222 6.45 -19.88 -14.82
C ILE A 222 7.06 -19.69 -13.42
N HIS A 223 6.33 -19.07 -12.48
CA HIS A 223 6.80 -18.94 -11.08
C HIS A 223 6.81 -20.30 -10.41
N ALA A 224 5.74 -21.08 -10.60
CA ALA A 224 5.65 -22.44 -10.08
C ALA A 224 6.81 -23.31 -10.59
N ALA A 225 7.19 -23.18 -11.87
CA ALA A 225 8.33 -23.88 -12.44
C ALA A 225 9.67 -23.43 -11.82
N CYS A 226 9.86 -22.13 -11.57
CA CYS A 226 11.05 -21.60 -10.91
C CYS A 226 11.15 -21.99 -9.42
N VAL A 227 10.02 -22.13 -8.73
CA VAL A 227 9.95 -22.51 -7.31
C VAL A 227 10.03 -24.03 -7.10
N ALA A 228 9.67 -24.83 -8.10
CA ALA A 228 9.64 -26.28 -8.00
C ALA A 228 10.99 -26.82 -7.50
N LYS A 229 10.96 -27.62 -6.43
CA LYS A 229 12.16 -28.21 -5.81
C LYS A 229 12.69 -29.45 -6.55
N LYS A 230 12.11 -29.79 -7.70
CA LYS A 230 12.38 -31.05 -8.41
C LYS A 230 12.99 -30.73 -9.77
N ASP A 231 14.23 -31.19 -9.98
CA ASP A 231 15.05 -30.91 -11.16
C ASP A 231 14.35 -31.30 -12.47
N SER A 232 13.64 -32.44 -12.47
CA SER A 232 12.93 -32.95 -13.65
C SER A 232 11.81 -32.02 -14.13
N LEU A 233 11.31 -31.12 -13.28
CA LEU A 233 10.26 -30.17 -13.63
C LEU A 233 10.81 -28.87 -14.21
N HIS A 234 12.10 -28.57 -14.04
CA HIS A 234 12.72 -27.37 -14.60
C HIS A 234 12.79 -27.40 -16.13
N ARG A 235 12.68 -28.60 -16.74
CA ARG A 235 12.62 -28.79 -18.19
C ARG A 235 11.44 -28.08 -18.86
N PHE A 236 10.42 -27.69 -18.09
CA PHE A 236 9.25 -26.99 -18.59
C PHE A 236 9.41 -25.47 -18.66
N ILE A 237 10.47 -24.90 -18.07
CA ILE A 237 10.78 -23.47 -18.21
C ILE A 237 10.97 -23.09 -19.68
N PRO A 238 11.82 -23.78 -20.48
CA PRO A 238 11.94 -23.51 -21.92
C PRO A 238 10.60 -23.58 -22.67
N LEU A 239 9.78 -24.59 -22.37
CA LEU A 239 8.46 -24.77 -22.99
C LEU A 239 7.53 -23.60 -22.68
N LEU A 240 7.51 -23.13 -21.43
CA LEU A 240 6.69 -22.00 -21.02
C LEU A 240 7.15 -20.69 -21.70
N LEU A 241 8.45 -20.48 -21.83
CA LEU A 241 9.01 -19.32 -22.52
C LEU A 241 8.67 -19.34 -24.03
N ASP A 242 8.82 -20.48 -24.70
CA ASP A 242 8.45 -20.67 -26.12
C ASP A 242 6.96 -20.40 -26.37
N LYS A 243 6.11 -20.75 -25.39
CA LYS A 243 4.66 -20.49 -25.42
C LYS A 243 4.27 -19.07 -25.03
N GLY A 244 5.22 -18.14 -24.89
CA GLY A 244 4.95 -16.72 -24.64
C GLY A 244 4.59 -16.41 -23.17
N ALA A 245 5.14 -17.14 -22.21
CA ALA A 245 5.06 -16.74 -20.81
C ALA A 245 5.76 -15.37 -20.64
N ASP A 246 4.99 -14.34 -20.27
CA ASP A 246 5.53 -13.02 -19.97
C ASP A 246 6.26 -13.10 -18.62
N LEU A 247 7.42 -12.48 -18.49
CA LEU A 247 8.18 -12.43 -17.24
C LEU A 247 8.09 -11.05 -16.55
N SER A 248 7.65 -10.03 -17.30
CA SER A 248 7.59 -8.61 -16.89
C SER A 248 6.28 -8.24 -16.19
N LEU A 249 5.16 -8.90 -16.54
CA LEU A 249 3.82 -8.59 -16.03
C LEU A 249 3.68 -8.76 -14.49
N TRP A 250 4.59 -9.51 -13.87
CA TRP A 250 4.29 -10.24 -12.64
C TRP A 250 4.84 -9.60 -11.38
N GLY A 251 5.83 -8.71 -11.48
CA GLY A 251 6.20 -7.81 -10.39
C GLY A 251 5.16 -6.71 -10.15
N LYS A 252 4.48 -6.24 -11.21
CA LYS A 252 3.52 -5.13 -11.18
C LYS A 252 2.08 -5.56 -10.84
N MET A 253 1.60 -6.70 -11.35
CA MET A 253 0.22 -7.16 -11.07
C MET A 253 0.01 -7.77 -9.68
N LEU A 254 0.99 -8.53 -9.16
CA LEU A 254 0.91 -9.13 -7.82
C LEU A 254 1.02 -8.07 -6.71
N SER A 255 1.70 -6.95 -6.99
CA SER A 255 1.85 -5.78 -6.10
C SER A 255 0.54 -5.14 -5.64
N LEU A 256 -0.56 -5.28 -6.38
CA LEU A 256 -1.80 -4.55 -6.13
C LEU A 256 -2.80 -5.34 -5.28
N LYS A 257 -2.60 -6.65 -5.09
CA LYS A 257 -3.65 -7.54 -4.56
C LYS A 257 -3.29 -8.31 -3.29
N THR A 258 -2.02 -8.46 -2.91
CA THR A 258 -1.63 -9.29 -1.75
C THR A 258 -0.47 -8.73 -0.92
N SER A 259 -0.35 -9.22 0.32
CA SER A 259 0.73 -8.91 1.29
C SER A 259 2.03 -9.69 1.06
N TYR A 260 2.14 -10.44 -0.05
CA TYR A 260 3.32 -11.26 -0.36
C TYR A 260 4.39 -10.45 -1.13
N ALA A 261 5.65 -10.83 -0.92
CA ALA A 261 6.83 -10.18 -1.50
C ALA A 261 6.80 -10.13 -3.04
N LYS A 262 6.98 -8.94 -3.65
CA LYS A 262 7.10 -8.74 -5.12
C LYS A 262 8.43 -9.34 -5.62
N ARG A 263 8.44 -10.64 -5.88
CA ARG A 263 9.59 -11.37 -6.43
C ARG A 263 9.30 -11.81 -7.86
N LEU A 264 10.22 -11.50 -8.77
CA LEU A 264 10.17 -11.97 -10.18
C LEU A 264 10.55 -13.46 -10.29
N PRO A 265 10.17 -14.15 -11.38
CA PRO A 265 10.60 -15.53 -11.65
C PRO A 265 12.11 -15.73 -11.54
N LEU A 266 12.91 -14.76 -12.00
CA LEU A 266 14.37 -14.81 -11.94
C LEU A 266 14.91 -14.85 -10.49
N HIS A 267 14.25 -14.19 -9.54
CA HIS A 267 14.64 -14.25 -8.12
C HIS A 267 14.44 -15.66 -7.56
N TYR A 268 13.30 -16.30 -7.89
CA TYR A 268 13.02 -17.66 -7.45
C TYR A 268 13.96 -18.67 -8.12
N ALA A 269 14.23 -18.50 -9.41
CA ALA A 269 15.19 -19.32 -10.14
C ALA A 269 16.60 -19.22 -9.53
N ALA A 270 17.06 -18.01 -9.24
CA ALA A 270 18.39 -17.77 -8.67
C ALA A 270 18.53 -18.24 -7.21
N GLU A 271 17.45 -18.26 -6.41
CA GLU A 271 17.45 -18.78 -5.03
C GLU A 271 17.31 -20.31 -4.97
N ASN A 272 16.88 -20.95 -6.07
CA ASN A 272 16.59 -22.38 -6.11
C ASN A 272 17.87 -23.23 -6.20
N LYS A 273 18.23 -23.86 -5.07
CA LYS A 273 19.42 -24.73 -4.93
C LYS A 273 19.45 -25.93 -5.88
N SER A 274 18.31 -26.33 -6.43
CA SER A 274 18.19 -27.49 -7.33
C SER A 274 18.27 -27.11 -8.82
N MET A 275 18.25 -25.81 -9.14
CA MET A 275 18.21 -25.35 -10.52
C MET A 275 19.61 -25.25 -11.13
N LYS A 276 19.73 -25.69 -12.39
CA LYS A 276 20.98 -25.59 -13.16
C LYS A 276 21.24 -24.15 -13.63
N THR A 277 22.50 -23.73 -13.62
CA THR A 277 22.96 -22.41 -14.10
C THR A 277 22.41 -22.06 -15.49
N GLU A 278 22.43 -23.00 -16.43
CA GLU A 278 21.91 -22.82 -17.79
C GLU A 278 20.42 -22.42 -17.83
N THR A 279 19.62 -22.99 -16.92
CA THR A 279 18.18 -22.70 -16.83
C THR A 279 17.94 -21.34 -16.21
N VAL A 280 18.71 -20.96 -15.20
CA VAL A 280 18.65 -19.61 -14.60
C VAL A 280 19.00 -18.54 -15.63
N LEU A 281 20.06 -18.77 -16.42
CA LEU A 281 20.46 -17.86 -17.51
C LEU A 281 19.40 -17.76 -18.61
N MET A 282 18.68 -18.85 -18.91
CA MET A 282 17.58 -18.80 -19.88
C MET A 282 16.46 -17.87 -19.41
N VAL A 283 16.08 -17.94 -18.12
CA VAL A 283 15.09 -17.03 -17.53
C VAL A 283 15.59 -15.59 -17.56
N ALA A 284 16.88 -15.37 -17.24
CA ALA A 284 17.49 -14.04 -17.31
C ALA A 284 17.47 -13.47 -18.74
N LYS A 285 17.84 -14.27 -19.75
CA LYS A 285 17.86 -13.85 -21.16
C LYS A 285 16.47 -13.53 -21.70
N ALA A 286 15.44 -14.25 -21.25
CA ALA A 286 14.07 -13.97 -21.64
C ALA A 286 13.53 -12.65 -21.04
N TYR A 287 14.10 -12.15 -19.94
CA TYR A 287 13.77 -10.83 -19.39
C TYR A 287 14.98 -10.17 -18.71
N PRO A 288 15.88 -9.57 -19.50
CA PRO A 288 17.16 -9.05 -18.99
C PRO A 288 17.02 -7.92 -17.96
N GLN A 289 15.95 -7.13 -18.04
CA GLN A 289 15.70 -6.04 -17.09
C GLN A 289 15.58 -6.54 -15.64
N ALA A 290 15.11 -7.77 -15.43
CA ALA A 290 15.01 -8.38 -14.10
C ALA A 290 16.35 -8.48 -13.36
N LEU A 291 17.48 -8.47 -14.07
CA LEU A 291 18.81 -8.52 -13.46
C LEU A 291 19.09 -7.33 -12.54
N PHE A 292 18.47 -6.18 -12.84
CA PHE A 292 18.66 -4.91 -12.12
C PHE A 292 17.47 -4.56 -11.22
N GLU A 293 16.47 -5.43 -11.12
CA GLU A 293 15.31 -5.24 -10.25
C GLU A 293 15.57 -5.91 -8.89
N PRO A 294 15.70 -5.16 -7.78
CA PRO A 294 15.87 -5.76 -6.47
C PRO A 294 14.59 -6.43 -5.98
N VAL A 295 14.73 -7.42 -5.08
CA VAL A 295 13.57 -8.05 -4.43
C VAL A 295 12.63 -6.98 -3.84
N ASN A 296 11.35 -7.10 -4.13
CA ASN A 296 10.27 -6.16 -3.75
C ASN A 296 10.32 -4.79 -4.42
N ASN A 297 11.21 -4.58 -5.39
CA ASN A 297 11.55 -3.25 -5.92
C ASN A 297 11.96 -2.29 -4.79
N VAL A 298 12.61 -2.82 -3.74
CA VAL A 298 13.10 -2.05 -2.60
C VAL A 298 14.61 -1.88 -2.74
N PRO A 299 15.11 -0.63 -2.88
CA PRO A 299 16.54 -0.35 -2.98
C PRO A 299 17.32 -0.98 -1.81
N GLY A 300 18.46 -1.59 -2.10
CA GLY A 300 19.32 -2.24 -1.09
C GLY A 300 18.92 -3.66 -0.69
N ARG A 301 17.85 -4.21 -1.27
CA ARG A 301 17.58 -5.66 -1.24
C ARG A 301 18.37 -6.40 -2.31
N ALA A 302 18.48 -7.71 -2.16
CA ALA A 302 19.29 -8.54 -3.04
C ALA A 302 18.81 -8.47 -4.51
N LEU A 303 19.75 -8.27 -5.44
CA LEU A 303 19.56 -8.53 -6.86
C LEU A 303 19.58 -10.06 -7.13
N PRO A 304 19.08 -10.54 -8.29
CA PRO A 304 19.09 -11.97 -8.60
C PRO A 304 20.45 -12.66 -8.46
N CYS A 305 21.55 -12.04 -8.88
CA CYS A 305 22.91 -12.58 -8.69
C CYS A 305 23.25 -12.79 -7.20
N GLN A 306 22.77 -11.91 -6.33
CA GLN A 306 22.95 -12.00 -4.89
C GLN A 306 22.02 -13.04 -4.23
N CYS A 307 20.90 -13.40 -4.87
CA CYS A 307 20.07 -14.53 -4.45
C CYS A 307 20.76 -15.89 -4.71
N SER A 308 21.60 -15.96 -5.74
CA SER A 308 22.38 -17.16 -6.10
C SER A 308 23.71 -17.32 -5.33
N LYS A 309 23.95 -16.59 -4.23
CA LYS A 309 25.20 -16.70 -3.43
C LYS A 309 25.58 -18.11 -2.97
N HIS A 310 24.61 -19.02 -2.92
CA HIS A 310 24.84 -20.42 -2.58
C HIS A 310 25.45 -21.24 -3.74
N ASN A 311 25.45 -20.71 -4.96
CA ASN A 311 26.03 -21.31 -6.16
C ASN A 311 26.90 -20.26 -6.90
N PRO A 312 28.23 -20.23 -6.65
CA PRO A 312 29.15 -19.26 -7.25
C PRO A 312 29.13 -19.25 -8.79
N GLU A 313 28.94 -20.42 -9.42
CA GLU A 313 28.89 -20.53 -10.88
C GLU A 313 27.68 -19.78 -11.45
N THR A 314 26.48 -19.97 -10.85
CA THR A 314 25.27 -19.24 -11.25
C THR A 314 25.39 -17.74 -10.98
N GLN A 315 25.96 -17.36 -9.83
CA GLN A 315 26.18 -15.97 -9.48
C GLN A 315 27.09 -15.27 -10.51
N GLN A 316 28.25 -15.85 -10.81
CA GLN A 316 29.18 -15.27 -11.79
C GLN A 316 28.57 -15.23 -13.19
N ALA A 317 27.80 -16.25 -13.58
CA ALA A 317 27.16 -16.25 -14.89
C ALA A 317 26.11 -15.12 -15.03
N LEU A 318 25.34 -14.84 -13.97
CA LEU A 318 24.41 -13.72 -13.93
C LEU A 318 25.13 -12.37 -13.97
N GLU A 319 26.24 -12.23 -13.24
CA GLU A 319 27.08 -11.02 -13.27
C GLU A 319 27.66 -10.77 -14.69
N LYS A 320 28.18 -11.80 -15.37
CA LYS A 320 28.63 -11.67 -16.77
C LYS A 320 27.51 -11.21 -17.68
N PHE A 321 26.31 -11.76 -17.51
CA PHE A 321 25.15 -11.38 -18.32
C PHE A 321 24.67 -9.95 -18.02
N MET A 322 24.76 -9.48 -16.77
CA MET A 322 24.54 -8.06 -16.44
C MET A 322 25.49 -7.14 -17.21
N TYR A 323 26.78 -7.49 -17.23
CA TYR A 323 27.79 -6.72 -17.95
C TYR A 323 27.55 -6.69 -19.46
N GLU A 324 27.24 -7.83 -20.07
CA GLU A 324 26.87 -7.93 -21.49
C GLU A 324 25.67 -7.04 -21.82
N TYR A 325 24.62 -7.06 -20.99
CA TYR A 325 23.44 -6.22 -21.17
C TYR A 325 23.75 -4.72 -21.11
N ILE A 326 24.63 -4.30 -20.20
CA ILE A 326 25.09 -2.90 -20.11
C ILE A 326 25.86 -2.51 -21.38
N CYS A 327 26.70 -3.39 -21.91
CA CYS A 327 27.44 -3.13 -23.14
C CYS A 327 26.50 -2.99 -24.35
N GLU A 328 25.50 -3.86 -24.48
CA GLU A 328 24.49 -3.75 -25.54
C GLU A 328 23.66 -2.46 -25.41
N ALA A 329 23.27 -2.09 -24.19
CA ALA A 329 22.57 -0.83 -23.93
C ALA A 329 23.44 0.40 -24.29
N CYS A 330 24.75 0.33 -24.08
CA CYS A 330 25.70 1.36 -24.45
C CYS A 330 25.84 1.48 -25.98
N ASP A 331 25.99 0.37 -26.70
CA ASP A 331 26.13 0.38 -28.16
C ASP A 331 24.85 0.87 -28.88
N GLY A 332 23.68 0.71 -28.26
CA GLY A 332 22.39 1.19 -28.78
C GLY A 332 21.98 2.62 -28.39
N MET A 333 22.78 3.31 -27.57
CA MET A 333 22.44 4.61 -26.99
C MET A 333 22.60 5.76 -28.00
N LYS A 334 21.68 6.73 -27.92
CA LYS A 334 21.83 8.03 -28.58
C LYS A 334 22.40 9.06 -27.59
N PRO A 335 23.61 9.61 -27.83
CA PRO A 335 24.24 10.64 -26.99
C PRO A 335 23.35 11.81 -26.59
N GLU A 336 22.47 12.22 -27.50
CA GLU A 336 21.54 13.34 -27.36
C GLU A 336 20.32 13.05 -26.47
N ASN A 337 20.12 11.80 -26.03
CA ASN A 337 19.02 11.42 -25.14
C ASN A 337 19.51 11.24 -23.70
N MET A 338 19.31 12.29 -22.88
CA MET A 338 19.69 12.31 -21.46
C MET A 338 19.09 11.13 -20.67
N ALA A 339 17.85 10.72 -20.98
CA ALA A 339 17.21 9.60 -20.30
C ALA A 339 17.92 8.26 -20.56
N ASP A 340 18.44 8.05 -21.78
CA ASP A 340 19.19 6.84 -22.11
C ASP A 340 20.57 6.84 -21.44
N LEU A 341 21.23 8.00 -21.38
CA LEU A 341 22.50 8.18 -20.67
C LEU A 341 22.34 7.91 -19.16
N PHE A 342 21.35 8.50 -18.50
CA PHE A 342 21.08 8.25 -17.08
C PHE A 342 20.64 6.81 -16.81
N ARG A 343 19.88 6.20 -17.73
CA ARG A 343 19.56 4.77 -17.63
C ARG A 343 20.81 3.91 -17.70
N LEU A 344 21.72 4.18 -18.63
CA LEU A 344 22.97 3.43 -18.77
C LEU A 344 23.86 3.57 -17.52
N MET A 345 24.01 4.80 -17.02
CA MET A 345 24.75 5.09 -15.78
C MET A 345 24.20 4.30 -14.58
N ARG A 346 22.87 4.25 -14.44
CA ARG A 346 22.20 3.47 -13.37
C ARG A 346 22.54 1.98 -13.44
N LEU A 347 22.41 1.37 -14.62
CA LEU A 347 22.69 -0.06 -14.82
C LEU A 347 24.15 -0.39 -14.47
N ALA A 348 25.08 0.47 -14.91
CA ALA A 348 26.50 0.28 -14.67
C ALA A 348 26.87 0.36 -13.18
N ILE A 349 26.30 1.31 -12.43
CA ILE A 349 26.55 1.45 -10.99
C ILE A 349 25.98 0.27 -10.19
N GLU A 350 24.76 -0.19 -10.50
CA GLU A 350 24.16 -1.35 -9.82
C GLU A 350 24.96 -2.63 -10.06
N PHE A 351 25.53 -2.81 -11.27
CA PHE A 351 26.44 -3.92 -11.56
C PHE A 351 27.72 -3.86 -10.71
N GLU A 352 28.40 -2.72 -10.68
CA GLU A 352 29.62 -2.57 -9.86
C GLU A 352 29.36 -2.81 -8.37
N GLY A 353 28.19 -2.41 -7.86
CA GLY A 353 27.82 -2.63 -6.46
C GLY A 353 27.63 -4.10 -6.06
N VAL A 354 27.48 -5.01 -7.02
CA VAL A 354 27.26 -6.44 -6.76
C VAL A 354 28.33 -7.35 -7.36
N ARG A 355 29.24 -6.79 -8.15
CA ARG A 355 30.28 -7.52 -8.87
C ARG A 355 31.20 -8.25 -7.91
N THR A 356 31.47 -9.51 -8.23
CA THR A 356 32.49 -10.36 -7.62
C THR A 356 33.57 -10.79 -8.61
N ILE A 357 33.33 -10.61 -9.91
CA ILE A 357 34.25 -10.94 -11.00
C ILE A 357 35.33 -9.84 -11.15
N PRO A 358 36.63 -10.18 -11.19
CA PRO A 358 37.70 -9.22 -11.49
C PRO A 358 37.53 -8.57 -12.86
N THR A 359 37.94 -7.30 -12.99
CA THR A 359 37.75 -6.53 -14.22
C THR A 359 38.47 -7.17 -15.42
N GLU A 360 39.58 -7.88 -15.18
CA GLU A 360 40.38 -8.57 -16.19
C GLU A 360 39.66 -9.78 -16.81
N GLU A 361 38.66 -10.34 -16.11
CA GLU A 361 37.86 -11.47 -16.55
C GLU A 361 36.58 -11.04 -17.30
N LEU A 362 36.25 -9.76 -17.26
CA LEU A 362 35.15 -9.21 -18.05
C LEU A 362 35.60 -9.01 -19.51
N PRO A 363 34.75 -9.31 -20.50
CA PRO A 363 35.02 -8.95 -21.89
C PRO A 363 35.34 -7.45 -21.95
N ARG A 364 36.36 -7.02 -22.70
CA ARG A 364 36.66 -5.57 -22.84
C ARG A 364 35.50 -4.86 -23.55
N GLY A 365 34.52 -4.40 -22.78
CA GLY A 365 33.38 -3.61 -23.22
C GLY A 365 33.68 -2.11 -23.20
N LYS A 366 33.06 -1.40 -24.13
CA LYS A 366 33.19 0.05 -24.37
C LYS A 366 32.68 0.97 -23.25
N VAL A 367 32.04 0.42 -22.22
CA VAL A 367 31.23 1.16 -21.23
C VAL A 367 32.07 2.14 -20.42
N THR A 368 33.27 1.76 -19.99
CA THR A 368 34.18 2.62 -19.24
C THR A 368 34.85 3.72 -20.08
N ALA A 369 34.92 3.55 -21.40
CA ALA A 369 35.57 4.52 -22.30
C ALA A 369 34.63 5.62 -22.85
N LEU A 370 33.30 5.41 -22.80
CA LEU A 370 32.30 6.26 -23.47
C LEU A 370 31.50 7.17 -22.52
N VAL A 371 31.30 6.78 -21.27
CA VAL A 371 30.44 7.54 -20.34
C VAL A 371 31.09 8.88 -19.93
N SER A 372 32.40 8.91 -19.69
CA SER A 372 33.09 10.13 -19.22
C SER A 372 33.13 11.28 -20.27
N PRO A 373 33.32 11.05 -21.59
CA PRO A 373 33.22 12.11 -22.60
C PRO A 373 31.79 12.58 -22.89
N LEU A 374 30.80 11.68 -22.93
CA LEU A 374 29.40 12.01 -23.28
C LEU A 374 28.71 12.89 -22.22
N VAL A 375 29.07 12.66 -20.95
CA VAL A 375 28.64 13.49 -19.82
C VAL A 375 29.11 14.95 -19.94
N ARG A 376 30.22 15.22 -20.65
CA ARG A 376 30.75 16.58 -20.83
C ARG A 376 30.06 17.39 -21.93
N GLU A 377 29.41 16.73 -22.89
CA GLU A 377 28.84 17.38 -24.09
C GLU A 377 27.30 17.45 -24.11
N GLY A 378 26.60 16.60 -23.34
CA GLY A 378 25.14 16.39 -23.48
C GLY A 378 24.18 17.40 -22.83
N LEU A 379 24.63 18.27 -21.93
CA LEU A 379 23.75 19.01 -21.00
C LEU A 379 23.33 20.43 -21.44
N HIS A 380 23.53 20.80 -22.71
CA HIS A 380 23.20 22.14 -23.20
C HIS A 380 21.80 22.30 -23.83
N GLY A 381 20.90 21.31 -23.71
CA GLY A 381 19.54 21.36 -24.29
C GLY A 381 18.46 21.81 -23.30
N SER A 382 17.48 22.64 -23.73
CA SER A 382 16.41 23.11 -22.83
C SER A 382 15.37 22.02 -22.54
N GLU A 383 15.22 21.65 -21.26
CA GLU A 383 14.45 20.51 -20.73
C GLU A 383 13.02 20.86 -20.29
N ALA A 384 12.49 22.03 -20.66
CA ALA A 384 11.23 22.55 -20.14
C ALA A 384 10.06 21.55 -20.18
N GLY A 385 9.92 20.77 -21.26
CA GLY A 385 8.84 19.77 -21.40
C GLY A 385 8.94 18.58 -20.43
N HIS A 386 10.16 18.18 -20.02
CA HIS A 386 10.36 17.10 -19.06
C HIS A 386 9.95 17.54 -17.65
N PHE A 387 10.33 18.75 -17.25
CA PHE A 387 9.95 19.31 -15.96
C PHE A 387 8.44 19.55 -15.84
N VAL A 388 7.78 20.01 -16.92
CA VAL A 388 6.32 20.15 -16.94
C VAL A 388 5.63 18.80 -16.70
N ALA A 389 6.06 17.73 -17.37
CA ALA A 389 5.46 16.42 -17.20
C ALA A 389 5.63 15.89 -15.76
N GLU A 390 6.81 16.06 -15.18
CA GLU A 390 7.10 15.64 -13.81
C GLU A 390 6.32 16.46 -12.76
N ALA A 391 6.30 17.78 -12.90
CA ALA A 391 5.55 18.68 -12.02
C ALA A 391 4.04 18.45 -12.13
N THR A 392 3.52 18.13 -13.32
CA THR A 392 2.11 17.76 -13.53
C THR A 392 1.77 16.44 -12.82
N ALA A 393 2.67 15.45 -12.88
CA ALA A 393 2.49 14.20 -12.14
C ALA A 393 2.53 14.43 -10.62
N PHE A 394 3.41 15.34 -10.15
CA PHE A 394 3.48 15.75 -8.75
C PHE A 394 2.18 16.43 -8.30
N ALA A 395 1.70 17.44 -9.04
CA ALA A 395 0.46 18.16 -8.75
C ALA A 395 -0.75 17.20 -8.75
N SER A 396 -0.82 16.29 -9.73
CA SER A 396 -1.87 15.27 -9.80
C SER A 396 -1.84 14.30 -8.61
N ALA A 397 -0.65 13.97 -8.11
CA ALA A 397 -0.48 13.11 -6.94
C ALA A 397 -0.75 13.83 -5.62
N ASN A 398 -0.75 15.17 -5.64
CA ASN A 398 -0.95 16.01 -4.48
C ASN A 398 -1.99 17.11 -4.77
N PRO A 399 -3.28 16.75 -4.86
CA PRO A 399 -4.34 17.67 -5.24
C PRO A 399 -4.69 18.68 -4.12
N ARG A 400 -3.93 18.69 -3.01
CA ARG A 400 -4.15 19.67 -1.96
C ARG A 400 -3.82 21.05 -2.51
N VAL A 401 -4.89 21.84 -2.61
CA VAL A 401 -4.91 23.29 -2.76
C VAL A 401 -4.65 23.79 -4.18
N ASN A 402 -5.70 23.76 -4.99
CA ASN A 402 -5.92 24.87 -5.92
C ASN A 402 -6.32 26.08 -5.05
N LEU A 403 -5.39 27.01 -4.82
CA LEU A 403 -5.52 28.15 -3.89
C LEU A 403 -6.74 29.05 -4.19
N GLY A 404 -7.41 28.87 -5.33
CA GLY A 404 -8.59 29.62 -5.76
C GLY A 404 -9.94 28.87 -5.75
N ARG A 405 -10.05 27.64 -5.26
CA ARG A 405 -11.36 26.96 -5.12
C ARG A 405 -11.63 26.52 -3.68
N GLU A 406 -12.55 27.22 -3.03
CA GLU A 406 -13.16 26.79 -1.77
C GLU A 406 -13.88 25.45 -1.98
N GLY A 407 -13.44 24.43 -1.24
CA GLY A 407 -14.14 23.18 -1.08
C GLY A 407 -13.77 22.09 -2.09
N GLU A 408 -12.76 21.28 -1.77
CA GLU A 408 -12.87 19.81 -1.88
C GLU A 408 -11.70 19.07 -1.19
N THR A 409 -12.07 17.91 -0.63
CA THR A 409 -11.38 16.93 0.22
C THR A 409 -9.85 16.94 0.38
N LYS A 410 -9.43 17.09 1.64
CA LYS A 410 -8.10 16.78 2.22
C LYS A 410 -7.68 15.33 1.93
N VAL A 411 -6.99 15.07 0.81
CA VAL A 411 -6.31 13.79 0.56
C VAL A 411 -5.10 13.66 1.51
N GLN A 412 -4.91 12.50 2.13
CA GLN A 412 -3.69 12.22 2.90
C GLN A 412 -2.50 12.10 1.95
N VAL A 413 -1.58 13.04 2.05
CA VAL A 413 -0.34 13.04 1.27
C VAL A 413 0.59 11.98 1.84
N LYS A 414 1.16 11.16 0.94
CA LYS A 414 2.12 10.12 1.32
C LYS A 414 3.51 10.76 1.50
N SER A 415 4.38 10.16 2.31
CA SER A 415 5.75 10.64 2.57
C SER A 415 6.54 11.03 1.30
N ILE A 416 7.61 11.83 1.44
CA ILE A 416 8.58 12.12 0.34
C ILE A 416 9.00 10.83 -0.38
N SER A 417 9.26 9.76 0.37
CA SER A 417 9.64 8.46 -0.19
C SER A 417 8.54 7.76 -1.00
N SER A 418 7.28 8.13 -0.81
CA SER A 418 6.14 7.63 -1.56
C SER A 418 5.85 8.51 -2.78
N ILE A 419 5.96 9.83 -2.66
CA ILE A 419 5.83 10.77 -3.80
C ILE A 419 6.99 10.59 -4.76
N GLY A 420 8.23 10.47 -4.27
CA GLY A 420 9.40 10.13 -5.08
C GLY A 420 9.39 8.72 -5.67
N LYS A 421 8.43 7.86 -5.30
CA LYS A 421 8.15 6.59 -6.01
C LYS A 421 7.07 6.75 -7.08
N VAL A 422 6.17 7.71 -6.89
CA VAL A 422 5.16 8.09 -7.88
C VAL A 422 5.83 8.83 -9.04
N LEU A 423 6.80 9.70 -8.71
CA LEU A 423 7.69 10.35 -9.67
C LEU A 423 8.82 9.38 -10.00
N GLN A 424 8.69 8.60 -11.07
CA GLN A 424 9.78 7.77 -11.63
C GLN A 424 10.81 8.64 -12.36
N SER A 425 11.30 9.68 -11.67
CA SER A 425 12.21 10.67 -12.25
C SER A 425 13.66 10.24 -12.12
N ASP A 426 14.42 10.55 -13.16
CA ASP A 426 15.86 10.34 -13.23
C ASP A 426 16.61 11.14 -12.15
N PHE A 427 16.06 12.29 -11.72
CA PHE A 427 16.58 13.08 -10.61
C PHE A 427 16.62 12.32 -9.28
N TRP A 428 15.54 11.65 -8.90
CA TRP A 428 15.48 10.94 -7.60
C TRP A 428 16.43 9.75 -7.56
N GLU A 429 16.65 9.09 -8.69
CA GLU A 429 17.66 8.04 -8.77
C GLU A 429 19.07 8.64 -8.74
N LEU A 430 19.34 9.76 -9.43
CA LEU A 430 20.63 10.46 -9.37
C LEU A 430 20.96 10.89 -7.93
N LEU A 431 20.00 11.47 -7.21
CA LEU A 431 20.15 11.82 -5.80
C LEU A 431 20.48 10.60 -4.92
N ARG A 432 19.83 9.45 -5.17
CA ARG A 432 20.14 8.19 -4.47
C ARG A 432 21.54 7.68 -4.79
N LEU A 433 21.97 7.78 -6.05
CA LEU A 433 23.29 7.34 -6.48
C LEU A 433 24.40 8.17 -5.82
N VAL A 434 24.29 9.51 -5.85
CA VAL A 434 25.22 10.41 -5.15
C VAL A 434 25.27 10.10 -3.65
N SER A 435 24.10 9.91 -3.03
CA SER A 435 23.99 9.55 -1.61
C SER A 435 24.63 8.21 -1.24
N ARG A 436 24.75 7.28 -2.22
CA ARG A 436 25.44 5.98 -2.03
C ARG A 436 26.94 6.09 -2.27
N ALA A 437 27.36 6.85 -3.28
CA ALA A 437 28.77 7.11 -3.58
C ALA A 437 29.48 7.76 -2.38
N GLY A 438 28.84 8.73 -1.73
CA GLY A 438 29.39 9.39 -0.53
C GLY A 438 29.51 8.50 0.73
N LYS A 439 28.94 7.28 0.74
CA LYS A 439 29.01 6.35 1.89
C LYS A 439 30.13 5.31 1.78
N GLY A 440 31.07 5.47 0.85
CA GLY A 440 32.24 4.60 0.70
C GLY A 440 31.92 3.14 0.35
N LYS A 441 30.69 2.85 -0.10
CA LYS A 441 30.23 1.48 -0.45
C LYS A 441 30.27 1.16 -1.93
N ALA A 442 30.62 2.14 -2.76
CA ALA A 442 30.66 2.00 -4.19
C ALA A 442 32.09 2.25 -4.65
N ASP A 443 32.79 1.19 -5.05
CA ASP A 443 34.06 1.28 -5.76
C ASP A 443 33.80 1.67 -7.24
N CYS A 444 33.00 2.72 -7.45
CA CYS A 444 32.60 3.22 -8.77
C CYS A 444 33.72 4.00 -9.48
N SER A 445 34.95 3.86 -9.01
CA SER A 445 36.13 4.62 -9.44
C SER A 445 36.46 4.45 -10.93
N GLU A 446 35.93 3.42 -11.59
CA GLU A 446 36.18 3.14 -13.01
C GLU A 446 35.18 3.77 -14.00
N LEU A 447 33.97 4.17 -13.59
CA LEU A 447 32.90 4.64 -14.50
C LEU A 447 32.63 6.14 -14.45
N LEU A 448 32.45 6.70 -13.26
CA LEU A 448 32.30 8.14 -13.00
C LEU A 448 32.83 8.45 -11.61
N SER A 449 33.61 9.53 -11.49
CA SER A 449 34.07 10.01 -10.20
C SER A 449 32.88 10.55 -9.37
N PRO A 450 32.93 10.47 -8.03
CA PRO A 450 31.95 11.11 -7.16
C PRO A 450 31.71 12.59 -7.51
N THR A 451 32.77 13.31 -7.86
CA THR A 451 32.72 14.72 -8.29
C THR A 451 31.94 14.93 -9.58
N GLU A 452 32.02 14.02 -10.56
CA GLU A 452 31.22 14.11 -11.79
C GLU A 452 29.72 13.88 -11.52
N LEU A 453 29.38 12.94 -10.62
CA LEU A 453 27.99 12.72 -10.20
C LEU A 453 27.42 13.92 -9.43
N GLU A 454 28.21 14.55 -8.56
CA GLU A 454 27.83 15.77 -7.84
C GLU A 454 27.58 16.95 -8.79
N ASN A 455 28.44 17.11 -9.81
CA ASN A 455 28.27 18.15 -10.83
C ASN A 455 26.99 17.96 -11.64
N LEU A 456 26.69 16.72 -12.04
CA LEU A 456 25.45 16.39 -12.76
C LEU A 456 24.20 16.70 -11.94
N LEU A 457 24.19 16.25 -10.69
CA LEU A 457 23.07 16.48 -9.80
C LEU A 457 22.85 17.99 -9.56
N SER A 458 23.92 18.76 -9.51
CA SER A 458 23.81 20.20 -9.24
C SER A 458 23.36 21.01 -10.45
N GLN A 459 23.76 20.61 -11.65
CA GLN A 459 23.20 21.17 -12.89
C GLN A 459 21.69 20.89 -12.98
N GLU A 460 21.26 19.66 -12.66
CA GLU A 460 19.84 19.27 -12.63
C GLU A 460 19.04 20.07 -11.60
N ILE A 461 19.57 20.24 -10.38
CA ILE A 461 18.94 21.07 -9.34
C ILE A 461 18.81 22.52 -9.82
N SER A 462 19.87 23.08 -10.38
CA SER A 462 19.90 24.44 -10.89
C SER A 462 18.85 24.67 -11.98
N ALA A 463 18.76 23.75 -12.96
CA ALA A 463 17.79 23.84 -14.05
C ALA A 463 16.34 23.80 -13.56
N ARG A 464 16.03 22.91 -12.60
CA ARG A 464 14.67 22.79 -12.01
C ARG A 464 14.27 24.03 -11.23
N LEU A 465 15.17 24.57 -10.41
CA LEU A 465 14.88 25.77 -9.63
C LEU A 465 14.77 27.01 -10.51
N GLN A 466 15.63 27.12 -11.53
CA GLN A 466 15.54 28.20 -12.51
C GLN A 466 14.20 28.15 -13.26
N TRP A 467 13.78 26.97 -13.74
CA TRP A 467 12.49 26.79 -14.39
C TRP A 467 11.32 27.25 -13.51
N ALA A 468 11.33 26.89 -12.22
CA ALA A 468 10.28 27.31 -11.29
C ALA A 468 10.36 28.82 -10.96
N ALA A 469 11.56 29.39 -10.84
CA ALA A 469 11.76 30.82 -10.60
C ALA A 469 11.30 31.67 -11.81
N GLU A 470 11.55 31.21 -13.03
CA GLU A 470 11.03 31.81 -14.26
C GLU A 470 9.49 31.81 -14.28
N ALA A 471 8.86 30.76 -13.75
CA ALA A 471 7.40 30.72 -13.59
C ALA A 471 6.90 31.82 -12.63
N CYS A 472 7.60 32.08 -11.52
CA CYS A 472 7.30 33.20 -10.61
C CYS A 472 7.41 34.56 -11.31
N ALA A 473 8.49 34.78 -12.07
CA ALA A 473 8.75 36.05 -12.74
C ALA A 473 7.76 36.34 -13.89
N SER A 474 7.29 35.30 -14.58
CA SER A 474 6.40 35.45 -15.73
C SER A 474 4.96 35.82 -15.35
N GLY A 475 4.54 35.56 -14.11
CA GLY A 475 3.21 35.89 -13.58
C GLY A 475 2.02 35.27 -14.35
N LYS A 476 2.27 34.34 -15.27
CA LYS A 476 1.25 33.68 -16.09
C LYS A 476 0.98 32.27 -15.54
N GLU A 477 -0.30 31.88 -15.48
CA GLU A 477 -0.76 30.48 -15.39
C GLU A 477 -0.40 29.65 -16.66
N SER A 478 0.63 30.05 -17.40
CA SER A 478 0.97 29.54 -18.73
C SER A 478 2.45 29.14 -18.75
N LEU A 479 2.78 28.13 -17.97
CA LEU A 479 3.66 27.10 -18.50
C LEU A 479 2.82 26.33 -19.53
N ALA A 480 3.40 26.02 -20.71
CA ALA A 480 2.70 25.20 -21.70
C ALA A 480 2.12 23.96 -20.99
N ASP A 481 0.86 23.65 -21.25
CA ASP A 481 0.08 22.54 -20.66
C ASP A 481 -0.65 22.77 -19.31
N GLY A 482 -0.92 24.02 -18.90
CA GLY A 482 -1.93 24.32 -17.87
C GLY A 482 -1.51 24.08 -16.41
N LEU A 483 -0.20 24.06 -16.14
CA LEU A 483 0.38 23.99 -14.79
C LEU A 483 0.39 25.39 -14.14
N SER A 484 -0.07 25.50 -12.88
CA SER A 484 -0.07 26.78 -12.16
C SER A 484 1.32 27.14 -11.62
N THR A 485 1.59 28.44 -11.41
CA THR A 485 2.82 28.90 -10.74
C THR A 485 2.97 28.28 -9.35
N SER A 486 1.86 28.12 -8.62
CA SER A 486 1.84 27.46 -7.31
C SER A 486 2.36 26.02 -7.37
N ASP A 487 1.96 25.26 -8.39
CA ASP A 487 2.40 23.87 -8.55
C ASP A 487 3.89 23.78 -8.85
N ALA A 488 4.40 24.67 -9.70
CA ALA A 488 5.83 24.75 -10.01
C ALA A 488 6.67 25.09 -8.78
N VAL A 489 6.22 26.07 -7.97
CA VAL A 489 6.91 26.47 -6.74
C VAL A 489 6.89 25.35 -5.70
N ARG A 490 5.74 24.70 -5.46
CA ARG A 490 5.64 23.58 -4.53
C ARG A 490 6.50 22.40 -4.95
N TYR A 491 6.54 22.11 -6.25
CA TYR A 491 7.42 21.08 -6.79
C TYR A 491 8.90 21.41 -6.55
N ALA A 492 9.32 22.65 -6.77
CA ALA A 492 10.68 23.10 -6.48
C ALA A 492 11.01 23.01 -4.97
N LEU A 493 10.09 23.42 -4.09
CA LEU A 493 10.27 23.30 -2.64
C LEU A 493 10.30 21.83 -2.17
N PHE A 494 9.54 20.94 -2.83
CA PHE A 494 9.63 19.49 -2.61
C PHE A 494 11.02 18.95 -2.95
N VAL A 495 11.63 19.40 -4.05
CA VAL A 495 13.02 19.09 -4.39
C VAL A 495 13.96 19.58 -3.28
N VAL A 496 13.82 20.84 -2.83
CA VAL A 496 14.65 21.42 -1.75
C VAL A 496 14.55 20.61 -0.45
N ALA A 497 13.34 20.26 0.00
CA ALA A 497 13.15 19.45 1.20
C ALA A 497 13.79 18.05 1.07
N GLY A 498 13.68 17.42 -0.10
CA GLY A 498 14.35 16.16 -0.39
C GLY A 498 15.87 16.25 -0.31
N LEU A 499 16.44 17.36 -0.78
CA LEU A 499 17.89 17.63 -0.67
C LEU A 499 18.31 17.86 0.77
N SER A 500 17.57 18.64 1.56
CA SER A 500 17.85 18.84 3.00
C SER A 500 17.81 17.52 3.77
N SER A 501 16.86 16.64 3.45
CA SER A 501 16.78 15.30 4.05
C SER A 501 17.98 14.42 3.67
N ALA A 502 18.43 14.49 2.42
CA ALA A 502 19.62 13.76 1.97
C ALA A 502 20.90 14.26 2.67
N ALA A 503 21.04 15.58 2.86
CA ALA A 503 22.17 16.21 3.53
C ALA A 503 22.32 15.83 5.01
N LYS A 504 21.21 15.49 5.71
CA LYS A 504 21.21 15.07 7.12
C LYS A 504 21.66 13.63 7.39
N SER A 505 21.98 12.83 6.36
CA SER A 505 22.43 11.44 6.58
C SER A 505 23.73 11.40 7.39
N PRO A 506 23.82 10.61 8.49
CA PRO A 506 24.92 10.71 9.45
C PRO A 506 26.26 10.29 8.84
N SER A 507 27.26 11.16 8.97
CA SER A 507 28.66 10.75 9.14
C SER A 507 28.72 9.85 10.37
N GLY A 508 29.27 8.64 10.24
CA GLY A 508 29.47 7.76 11.40
C GLY A 508 30.37 8.44 12.43
N ASP A 509 30.12 8.16 13.72
CA ASP A 509 30.93 8.61 14.87
C ASP A 509 32.37 8.03 14.84
N GLY A 510 33.19 8.47 13.89
CA GLY A 510 34.61 8.16 13.81
C GLY A 510 35.40 9.41 13.47
N ASP A 511 36.41 9.71 14.29
CA ASP A 511 37.35 10.84 14.19
C ASP A 511 38.28 10.78 12.96
N ASP A 512 37.76 10.45 11.77
CA ASP A 512 38.52 10.52 10.52
C ASP A 512 38.24 11.87 9.83
N GLU A 513 39.31 12.49 9.30
CA GLU A 513 39.30 13.75 8.54
C GLU A 513 38.12 13.88 7.56
N PRO A 514 37.65 15.11 7.26
CA PRO A 514 36.49 15.34 6.39
C PRO A 514 36.78 14.87 4.96
N SER A 515 36.60 13.57 4.72
CA SER A 515 36.49 12.99 3.40
C SER A 515 35.25 13.58 2.73
N SER A 516 35.35 13.82 1.43
CA SER A 516 34.39 14.49 0.54
C SER A 516 33.01 13.82 0.48
N GLY A 517 32.28 13.89 1.58
CA GLY A 517 30.91 13.41 1.75
C GLY A 517 29.88 14.55 1.68
N PRO A 518 28.62 14.33 2.11
CA PRO A 518 27.41 15.15 1.87
C PRO A 518 27.50 16.68 2.07
N ALA A 519 28.57 17.18 2.70
CA ALA A 519 28.96 18.58 2.74
C ALA A 519 29.23 19.22 1.34
N THR A 520 29.64 18.44 0.33
CA THR A 520 29.80 18.91 -1.07
C THR A 520 28.47 19.18 -1.76
N MET A 521 27.47 18.31 -1.55
CA MET A 521 26.12 18.47 -2.12
C MET A 521 25.37 19.68 -1.54
N ALA A 522 25.53 19.90 -0.23
CA ALA A 522 25.02 21.05 0.49
C ALA A 522 25.64 22.36 0.00
N SER A 523 26.96 22.39 -0.20
CA SER A 523 27.68 23.58 -0.69
C SER A 523 27.44 23.85 -2.18
N LEU A 524 27.30 22.82 -3.03
CA LEU A 524 26.90 22.96 -4.43
C LEU A 524 25.47 23.50 -4.56
N ALA A 525 24.53 22.94 -3.79
CA ALA A 525 23.18 23.50 -3.69
C ALA A 525 23.26 24.98 -3.28
N MET A 526 23.90 25.31 -2.15
CA MET A 526 24.00 26.69 -1.67
C MET A 526 24.63 27.68 -2.69
N SER A 527 25.60 27.24 -3.51
CA SER A 527 26.24 28.09 -4.52
C SER A 527 25.41 28.32 -5.80
N MET A 528 24.52 27.39 -6.17
CA MET A 528 23.72 27.45 -7.40
C MET A 528 22.25 27.87 -7.16
N VAL A 529 21.80 27.80 -5.91
CA VAL A 529 20.40 27.95 -5.49
C VAL A 529 20.06 29.40 -5.10
N GLY A 530 21.05 30.28 -4.89
CA GLY A 530 20.88 31.60 -4.25
C GLY A 530 19.73 32.46 -4.80
N GLU A 531 19.87 33.02 -6.00
CA GLU A 531 18.88 33.96 -6.55
C GLU A 531 17.54 33.30 -6.89
N ASN A 532 17.57 32.06 -7.41
CA ASN A 532 16.36 31.32 -7.79
C ASN A 532 15.53 30.91 -6.55
N LEU A 533 16.17 30.41 -5.49
CA LEU A 533 15.48 30.07 -4.23
C LEU A 533 14.94 31.32 -3.54
N GLU A 534 15.67 32.43 -3.59
CA GLU A 534 15.19 33.70 -3.04
C GLU A 534 13.89 34.15 -3.73
N ALA A 535 13.83 34.07 -5.06
CA ALA A 535 12.61 34.36 -5.80
C ALA A 535 11.46 33.40 -5.45
N LEU A 536 11.73 32.09 -5.38
CA LEU A 536 10.76 31.06 -5.03
C LEU A 536 10.20 31.24 -3.62
N VAL A 537 11.09 31.41 -2.63
CA VAL A 537 10.72 31.57 -1.22
C VAL A 537 10.00 32.91 -1.00
N SER A 538 10.44 33.98 -1.67
CA SER A 538 9.74 35.27 -1.60
C SER A 538 8.30 35.17 -2.11
N TRP A 539 8.10 34.56 -3.29
CA TRP A 539 6.78 34.30 -3.84
C TRP A 539 5.94 33.43 -2.91
N TYR A 540 6.51 32.35 -2.39
CA TYR A 540 5.83 31.40 -1.51
C TYR A 540 5.43 32.02 -0.16
N CYS A 541 6.31 32.81 0.44
CA CYS A 541 6.04 33.57 1.66
C CYS A 541 4.91 34.59 1.44
N GLN A 542 4.90 35.28 0.30
CA GLN A 542 3.86 36.23 -0.04
C GLN A 542 2.50 35.52 -0.22
N GLU A 543 2.47 34.42 -0.97
CA GLU A 543 1.25 33.67 -1.27
C GLU A 543 0.60 33.08 0.00
N LEU A 544 1.41 32.53 0.90
CA LEU A 544 0.93 31.95 2.15
C LEU A 544 0.90 32.94 3.33
N GLN A 545 1.19 34.22 3.09
CA GLN A 545 1.27 35.27 4.11
C GLN A 545 2.17 34.86 5.31
N ILE A 546 3.29 34.21 5.02
CA ILE A 546 4.25 33.72 6.03
C ILE A 546 4.87 34.94 6.75
N PRO A 547 4.98 34.93 8.10
CA PRO A 547 5.58 36.04 8.83
C PRO A 547 7.06 36.21 8.48
N SER A 548 7.49 37.44 8.26
CA SER A 548 8.91 37.75 7.99
C SER A 548 9.84 37.26 9.10
N GLY A 549 9.36 37.25 10.36
CA GLY A 549 10.09 36.74 11.51
C GLY A 549 10.42 35.25 11.48
N TRP A 550 9.77 34.45 10.61
CA TRP A 550 10.14 33.05 10.43
C TRP A 550 11.46 32.89 9.69
N ASN A 551 11.84 33.87 8.86
CA ASN A 551 13.04 33.84 8.04
C ASN A 551 13.20 32.50 7.30
N LEU A 552 12.15 32.10 6.56
CA LEU A 552 12.04 30.79 5.91
C LEU A 552 13.23 30.48 5.00
N LEU A 553 13.75 31.49 4.30
CA LEU A 553 14.92 31.35 3.44
C LEU A 553 16.15 30.85 4.22
N ASP A 554 16.43 31.45 5.38
CA ASP A 554 17.58 31.08 6.20
C ASP A 554 17.38 29.68 6.81
N LEU A 555 16.15 29.31 7.18
CA LEU A 555 15.85 27.95 7.65
C LEU A 555 16.09 26.90 6.56
N LEU A 556 15.67 27.17 5.32
CA LEU A 556 15.91 26.28 4.18
C LEU A 556 17.42 26.21 3.85
N LYS A 557 18.12 27.34 3.87
CA LYS A 557 19.59 27.40 3.69
C LYS A 557 20.31 26.58 4.75
N GLN A 558 19.91 26.66 6.03
CA GLN A 558 20.47 25.83 7.11
C GLN A 558 20.20 24.34 6.89
N GLY A 559 18.99 23.98 6.45
CA GLY A 559 18.67 22.58 6.14
C GLY A 559 19.48 22.03 4.97
N LEU A 560 19.66 22.81 3.92
CA LEU A 560 20.54 22.47 2.80
C LEU A 560 22.01 22.35 3.24
N ALA A 561 22.46 23.15 4.20
CA ALA A 561 23.81 23.09 4.78
C ALA A 561 24.07 21.86 5.68
N GLY A 562 23.14 20.90 5.76
CA GLY A 562 23.26 19.72 6.62
C GLY A 562 22.72 19.91 8.05
N GLY A 563 22.12 21.08 8.34
CA GLY A 563 21.55 21.41 9.63
C GLY A 563 22.02 22.76 10.16
N GLY A 564 21.28 23.29 11.13
CA GLY A 564 21.63 24.46 11.91
C GLY A 564 21.34 24.19 13.39
N GLU A 565 21.78 25.08 14.28
CA GLU A 565 21.56 24.93 15.72
C GLU A 565 20.06 24.76 16.02
N GLY A 566 19.70 23.60 16.57
CA GLY A 566 18.31 23.22 16.88
C GLY A 566 17.43 22.80 15.69
N LEU A 567 17.91 22.80 14.43
CA LEU A 567 17.07 22.47 13.27
C LEU A 567 16.84 20.95 13.13
N CYS A 568 15.70 20.45 13.62
CA CYS A 568 15.40 19.02 13.71
C CYS A 568 15.14 18.39 12.34
N ASP A 569 14.17 18.92 11.58
CA ASP A 569 13.73 18.33 10.33
C ASP A 569 13.15 19.36 9.37
N ILE A 570 13.35 19.13 8.06
CA ILE A 570 12.67 19.85 6.97
C ILE A 570 11.98 18.78 6.15
N VAL A 571 10.65 18.74 6.24
CA VAL A 571 9.84 17.76 5.54
C VAL A 571 8.87 18.46 4.61
N PHE A 572 8.58 17.80 3.49
CA PHE A 572 7.50 18.20 2.61
C PHE A 572 6.31 17.30 2.92
N SER A 573 5.27 17.87 3.51
CA SER A 573 4.10 17.14 3.98
C SER A 573 2.84 17.91 3.59
N ALA A 574 1.77 17.18 3.28
CA ALA A 574 0.49 17.76 2.90
C ALA A 574 0.50 18.73 1.69
N GLY A 575 1.59 18.83 0.92
CA GLY A 575 1.72 19.80 -0.18
C GLY A 575 2.58 21.01 0.13
N ASP A 576 3.11 21.13 1.35
CA ASP A 576 3.83 22.32 1.80
C ASP A 576 5.05 21.96 2.66
N ILE A 577 5.89 22.97 2.89
CA ILE A 577 7.08 22.87 3.75
C ILE A 577 6.68 22.87 5.22
N VAL A 578 7.21 21.91 5.97
CA VAL A 578 7.12 21.84 7.43
C VAL A 578 8.53 21.77 8.01
N ILE A 579 8.87 22.73 8.87
CA ILE A 579 10.16 22.78 9.57
C ILE A 579 9.92 22.68 11.08
N LYS A 580 10.74 21.89 11.78
CA LYS A 580 10.74 21.81 13.26
C LYS A 580 12.09 22.25 13.79
N LYS A 581 12.09 23.15 14.78
CA LYS A 581 13.31 23.67 15.43
C LYS A 581 13.22 23.51 16.94
N THR A 582 14.12 22.74 17.55
CA THR A 582 14.29 22.66 19.00
C THR A 582 14.79 23.99 19.54
N LEU A 583 14.19 24.45 20.64
CA LEU A 583 14.62 25.62 21.38
C LEU A 583 15.41 25.19 22.61
N PRO A 584 16.60 25.76 22.86
CA PRO A 584 17.35 25.46 24.08
C PRO A 584 16.63 26.05 25.31
N ALA A 585 16.93 25.51 26.49
CA ALA A 585 16.21 25.86 27.72
C ALA A 585 16.34 27.34 28.11
N ASP A 586 17.45 27.99 27.76
CA ASP A 586 17.71 29.41 28.00
C ASP A 586 17.05 30.34 26.97
N HIS A 587 16.43 29.78 25.91
CA HIS A 587 15.72 30.57 24.91
C HIS A 587 14.53 31.32 25.53
N PRO A 588 14.31 32.61 25.22
CA PRO A 588 13.21 33.41 25.81
C PRO A 588 11.83 32.76 25.66
N GLN A 589 11.56 32.16 24.50
CA GLN A 589 10.29 31.48 24.24
C GLN A 589 10.16 30.15 25.03
N PHE A 590 11.26 29.46 25.32
CA PHE A 590 11.21 28.29 26.20
C PHE A 590 10.78 28.72 27.61
N GLN A 591 11.40 29.78 28.14
CA GLN A 591 11.06 30.34 29.45
C GLN A 591 9.62 30.84 29.52
N TRP A 592 9.14 31.45 28.43
CA TRP A 592 7.73 31.85 28.30
C TRP A 592 6.76 30.67 28.34
N LEU A 593 7.07 29.59 27.62
CA LEU A 593 6.27 28.35 27.63
C LEU A 593 6.27 27.67 29.00
N GLN A 594 7.42 27.59 29.67
CA GLN A 594 7.48 27.10 31.05
C GLN A 594 6.65 27.99 32.00
N GLY A 595 6.73 29.32 31.85
CA GLY A 595 5.92 30.26 32.60
C GLY A 595 4.42 30.10 32.37
N LEU A 596 4.01 29.84 31.12
CA LEU A 596 2.63 29.50 30.77
C LEU A 596 2.16 28.23 31.48
N PHE A 597 3.00 27.19 31.53
CA PHE A 597 2.68 25.95 32.25
C PHE A 597 2.46 26.23 33.74
N GLU A 598 3.35 26.98 34.38
CA GLU A 598 3.26 27.30 35.81
C GLU A 598 2.05 28.15 36.16
N LYS A 599 1.79 29.22 35.39
CA LYS A 599 0.72 30.18 35.69
C LYS A 599 -0.68 29.66 35.40
N THR A 600 -0.79 28.71 34.46
CA THR A 600 -2.08 28.15 34.05
C THR A 600 -2.36 26.77 34.66
N PHE A 601 -1.44 26.23 35.47
CA PHE A 601 -1.65 24.98 36.17
C PHE A 601 -2.67 25.13 37.30
N LEU A 602 -3.73 24.33 37.28
CA LEU A 602 -4.70 24.24 38.36
C LEU A 602 -4.70 22.84 38.97
N GLY A 603 -4.61 22.76 40.30
CA GLY A 603 -4.67 21.52 41.07
C GLY A 603 -6.08 20.93 41.19
N ILE A 604 -6.82 20.82 40.08
CA ILE A 604 -8.21 20.37 40.06
C ILE A 604 -8.31 18.97 39.49
N TYR A 605 -8.99 18.09 40.21
CA TYR A 605 -9.31 16.73 39.75
C TYR A 605 -10.62 16.70 38.96
N THR A 606 -10.62 16.01 37.82
CA THR A 606 -11.83 15.64 37.09
C THR A 606 -11.87 14.15 36.80
N ARG A 607 -13.04 13.66 36.37
CA ARG A 607 -13.24 12.27 35.97
C ARG A 607 -12.43 11.88 34.73
N ASP A 608 -12.00 12.84 33.92
CA ASP A 608 -11.28 12.59 32.68
C ASP A 608 -9.87 12.03 32.94
N ARG A 609 -9.32 12.22 34.15
CA ARG A 609 -8.06 11.60 34.61
C ARG A 609 -8.14 10.09 34.84
N LYS A 610 -9.32 9.47 34.75
CA LYS A 610 -9.52 8.00 34.87
C LYS A 610 -8.87 7.37 36.11
N GLY A 611 -8.83 8.12 37.22
CA GLY A 611 -8.26 7.66 38.49
C GLY A 611 -6.78 8.03 38.72
N GLU A 612 -6.10 8.63 37.73
CA GLU A 612 -4.76 9.18 37.94
C GLU A 612 -4.80 10.40 38.87
N SER A 613 -3.80 10.54 39.75
CA SER A 613 -3.65 11.70 40.62
C SER A 613 -3.34 12.97 39.82
N VAL A 614 -3.84 14.10 40.30
CA VAL A 614 -3.41 15.41 39.78
C VAL A 614 -1.94 15.62 40.15
N PRO A 615 -1.03 15.92 39.21
CA PRO A 615 0.36 16.20 39.53
C PRO A 615 0.51 17.47 40.37
N LYS A 616 1.67 17.67 41.01
CA LYS A 616 1.99 18.92 41.71
C LYS A 616 2.31 20.07 40.76
N SER A 617 3.02 19.76 39.68
CA SER A 617 3.36 20.69 38.61
C SER A 617 3.73 19.93 37.33
N LEU A 618 3.86 20.67 36.24
CA LEU A 618 4.33 20.17 34.94
C LEU A 618 5.62 20.91 34.59
N GLU A 619 6.66 20.15 34.26
CA GLU A 619 7.99 20.69 33.99
C GLU A 619 8.34 20.43 32.51
N VAL A 620 8.47 21.51 31.73
CA VAL A 620 8.84 21.44 30.32
C VAL A 620 10.30 20.99 30.21
N GLN A 621 10.54 19.96 29.40
CA GLN A 621 11.87 19.38 29.19
C GLN A 621 12.40 19.73 27.79
N GLU A 622 11.51 19.70 26.79
CA GLU A 622 11.85 19.97 25.40
C GLU A 622 10.78 20.88 24.79
N VAL A 623 11.23 21.80 23.94
CA VAL A 623 10.35 22.65 23.11
C VAL A 623 10.81 22.56 21.67
N GLU A 624 9.87 22.28 20.78
CA GLU A 624 10.05 22.43 19.33
C GLU A 624 9.10 23.52 18.82
N GLN A 625 9.65 24.49 18.11
CA GLN A 625 8.88 25.42 17.31
C GLN A 625 8.57 24.79 15.95
N VAL A 626 7.31 24.89 15.54
CA VAL A 626 6.77 24.32 14.31
C VAL A 626 6.59 25.45 13.30
N TYR A 627 7.02 25.21 12.07
CA TYR A 627 6.91 26.10 10.92
C TYR A 627 6.22 25.35 9.79
N ASN A 628 4.94 25.01 9.99
CA ASN A 628 4.11 24.42 8.95
C ASN A 628 3.55 25.53 8.05
N CYS A 629 4.11 25.69 6.85
CA CYS A 629 3.77 26.79 5.95
C CYS A 629 2.34 26.68 5.41
N GLY A 630 1.89 25.46 5.09
CA GLY A 630 0.53 25.21 4.58
C GLY A 630 -0.54 25.53 5.62
N SER A 631 -0.39 24.97 6.83
CA SER A 631 -1.28 25.23 7.97
C SER A 631 -1.29 26.71 8.36
N TRP A 632 -0.14 27.40 8.28
CA TRP A 632 -0.12 28.86 8.49
C TRP A 632 -0.91 29.62 7.41
N GLY A 633 -0.76 29.26 6.13
CA GLY A 633 -1.50 29.92 5.06
C GLY A 633 -3.02 29.73 5.17
N GLU A 634 -3.47 28.54 5.58
CA GLU A 634 -4.86 28.25 5.94
C GLU A 634 -5.30 29.12 7.14
N TYR A 635 -4.50 29.13 8.20
CA TYR A 635 -4.72 29.97 9.38
C TYR A 635 -4.83 31.46 9.07
N ALA A 636 -3.90 32.01 8.31
CA ALA A 636 -3.85 33.43 7.96
C ALA A 636 -5.08 33.86 7.16
N ARG A 637 -5.48 33.06 6.17
CA ARG A 637 -6.71 33.30 5.38
C ARG A 637 -7.95 33.22 6.27
N ARG A 638 -8.07 32.18 7.09
CA ARG A 638 -9.24 32.01 7.95
C ARG A 638 -9.33 33.12 8.99
N ARG A 639 -8.22 33.49 9.63
CA ARG A 639 -8.09 34.63 10.53
C ARG A 639 -8.59 35.93 9.88
N GLN A 640 -8.23 36.19 8.62
CA GLN A 640 -8.72 37.36 7.89
C GLN A 640 -10.23 37.30 7.64
N ALA A 641 -10.78 36.14 7.28
CA ALA A 641 -12.22 35.95 7.09
C ALA A 641 -13.00 36.20 8.40
N VAL A 642 -12.52 35.63 9.52
CA VAL A 642 -13.11 35.87 10.85
C VAL A 642 -13.08 37.36 11.22
N MET A 643 -11.98 38.06 10.91
CA MET A 643 -11.85 39.50 11.15
C MET A 643 -12.88 40.32 10.35
N GLN A 644 -13.11 39.95 9.08
CA GLN A 644 -14.14 40.58 8.25
C GLN A 644 -15.55 40.31 8.76
N ASP A 645 -15.83 39.11 9.27
CA ASP A 645 -17.13 38.77 9.83
C ASP A 645 -17.41 39.50 11.13
N MET A 646 -16.41 39.64 12.00
CA MET A 646 -16.53 40.45 13.22
C MET A 646 -16.80 41.94 12.93
N ALA A 647 -16.27 42.49 11.83
CA ALA A 647 -16.53 43.87 11.43
C ALA A 647 -18.00 44.13 11.02
N LYS A 648 -18.76 43.09 10.65
CA LYS A 648 -20.17 43.19 10.23
C LYS A 648 -21.16 43.26 11.41
N GLY A 649 -20.69 43.09 12.65
CA GLY A 649 -21.46 43.35 13.87
C GLY A 649 -21.75 42.10 14.72
N GLY A 650 -21.47 42.20 16.02
CA GLY A 650 -21.77 41.21 17.06
C GLY A 650 -20.99 41.52 18.34
N THR A 651 -21.60 41.37 19.51
CA THR A 651 -20.87 41.40 20.79
C THR A 651 -20.22 40.04 21.01
N SER A 652 -18.89 39.96 20.91
CA SER A 652 -18.14 38.76 21.31
C SER A 652 -17.96 38.75 22.83
N TRP A 653 -17.74 37.56 23.40
CA TRP A 653 -17.19 37.45 24.74
C TRP A 653 -15.78 38.06 24.74
N VAL A 654 -15.53 39.07 25.59
CA VAL A 654 -14.25 39.80 25.71
C VAL A 654 -13.60 39.54 27.06
N GLY A 655 -13.86 38.38 27.65
CA GLY A 655 -13.27 38.03 28.94
C GLY A 655 -11.81 37.65 28.79
N GLU A 656 -11.08 37.72 29.90
CA GLU A 656 -9.66 37.38 29.93
C GLU A 656 -9.49 35.86 30.09
N LEU A 657 -8.55 35.28 29.33
CA LEU A 657 -8.10 33.90 29.49
C LEU A 657 -6.87 33.84 30.40
N LYS A 658 -6.65 32.69 31.04
CA LYS A 658 -5.51 32.47 31.96
C LYS A 658 -4.18 32.55 31.23
N THR A 659 -4.15 32.18 29.95
CA THR A 659 -2.98 32.28 29.08
C THR A 659 -2.58 33.72 28.77
N ASP A 660 -3.53 34.67 28.83
CA ASP A 660 -3.27 36.11 28.57
C ASP A 660 -2.45 36.78 29.69
N LYS A 661 -2.35 36.15 30.86
CA LYS A 661 -1.71 36.71 32.07
C LYS A 661 -0.24 36.32 32.27
N SER A 662 0.35 35.53 31.37
CA SER A 662 1.71 35.03 31.59
C SER A 662 2.76 36.15 31.43
N THR A 663 3.62 36.32 32.45
CA THR A 663 4.61 37.41 32.53
C THR A 663 6.06 36.92 32.69
N LEU A 664 6.33 35.63 32.48
CA LEU A 664 7.70 35.09 32.46
C LEU A 664 8.12 35.01 30.99
N GLY A 665 9.25 35.61 30.62
CA GLY A 665 9.73 35.67 29.22
C GLY A 665 8.97 36.67 28.33
N GLU A 666 9.34 36.68 27.05
CA GLU A 666 8.68 37.48 26.01
C GLU A 666 7.82 36.56 25.12
N PRO A 667 6.57 36.93 24.81
CA PRO A 667 5.76 36.20 23.85
C PRO A 667 6.44 36.22 22.48
N PRO A 668 6.06 35.33 21.55
CA PRO A 668 6.78 35.23 20.29
C PRO A 668 6.66 36.49 19.42
N ASP A 669 7.80 37.16 19.21
CA ASP A 669 7.87 38.38 18.40
C ASP A 669 7.66 38.15 16.91
N TRP A 670 7.69 36.91 16.40
CA TRP A 670 7.41 36.67 14.98
C TRP A 670 5.95 36.97 14.59
N GLN A 671 5.07 37.21 15.56
CA GLN A 671 3.73 37.77 15.35
C GLN A 671 3.74 39.31 15.21
N THR A 672 4.82 39.98 15.60
CA THR A 672 4.92 41.46 15.60
C THR A 672 4.96 41.99 14.17
N GLY A 673 3.94 42.77 13.82
CA GLY A 673 3.73 43.33 12.47
C GLY A 673 2.31 43.08 11.95
N ALA A 674 1.60 42.07 12.46
CA ALA A 674 0.17 41.90 12.23
C ALA A 674 -0.63 42.66 13.31
N GLU A 675 -1.63 43.45 12.89
CA GLU A 675 -2.65 43.99 13.81
C GLU A 675 -3.21 42.85 14.69
N PRO A 676 -3.45 43.04 16.01
CA PRO A 676 -4.06 42.02 16.85
C PRO A 676 -5.33 41.47 16.19
N GLY A 677 -5.39 40.16 15.97
CA GLY A 677 -6.48 39.57 15.20
C GLY A 677 -7.79 39.47 15.99
N PRO A 678 -8.80 38.84 15.38
CA PRO A 678 -10.15 38.75 15.93
C PRO A 678 -10.20 37.79 17.13
N ASN A 679 -9.86 38.29 18.32
CA ASN A 679 -9.86 37.51 19.56
C ASN A 679 -8.87 36.31 19.47
N GLU A 680 -7.61 36.60 19.14
CA GLU A 680 -6.55 35.60 19.02
C GLU A 680 -5.93 35.27 20.38
N HIS A 681 -5.83 33.99 20.71
CA HIS A 681 -5.28 33.54 21.99
C HIS A 681 -4.37 32.32 21.85
N TRP A 682 -3.42 32.21 22.77
CA TRP A 682 -2.62 31.01 22.99
C TRP A 682 -3.40 30.01 23.84
N LEU A 683 -3.52 28.78 23.38
CA LEU A 683 -4.27 27.71 24.04
C LEU A 683 -3.54 26.37 23.97
N PHE A 684 -3.87 25.47 24.90
CA PHE A 684 -3.24 24.16 25.03
C PHE A 684 -4.09 23.05 24.39
N HIS A 685 -3.45 22.17 23.63
CA HIS A 685 -4.04 20.91 23.17
C HIS A 685 -3.20 19.72 23.62
N GLY A 686 -3.77 18.85 24.44
CA GLY A 686 -3.10 17.63 24.89
C GLY A 686 -3.27 16.50 23.89
N THR A 687 -2.19 15.80 23.56
CA THR A 687 -2.23 14.74 22.54
C THR A 687 -1.27 13.58 22.87
N SER A 688 -1.26 12.57 22.00
CA SER A 688 -0.30 11.46 22.03
C SER A 688 0.91 11.76 21.13
N LEU A 689 2.00 11.01 21.27
CA LEU A 689 3.17 11.13 20.39
C LEU A 689 2.81 11.03 18.89
N ALA A 690 1.90 10.11 18.55
CA ALA A 690 1.43 9.97 17.16
C ALA A 690 0.54 11.15 16.73
N GLY A 691 -0.26 11.69 17.66
CA GLY A 691 -1.10 12.86 17.40
C GLY A 691 -0.28 14.14 17.23
N GLU A 692 0.79 14.32 18.00
CA GLU A 692 1.75 15.43 17.86
C GLU A 692 2.31 15.50 16.43
N ALA A 693 2.91 14.42 15.95
CA ALA A 693 3.45 14.37 14.59
C ALA A 693 2.36 14.56 13.53
N GLY A 694 1.23 13.85 13.68
CA GLY A 694 0.12 13.91 12.73
C GLY A 694 -0.54 15.29 12.59
N ILE A 695 -0.62 16.05 13.68
CA ILE A 695 -1.18 17.42 13.69
C ILE A 695 -0.14 18.40 13.15
N THR A 696 1.11 18.35 13.64
CA THR A 696 2.14 19.33 13.27
C THR A 696 2.62 19.22 11.82
N GLU A 697 2.63 18.02 11.24
CA GLU A 697 3.02 17.79 9.83
C GLU A 697 1.83 17.81 8.86
N GLY A 698 0.61 17.76 9.38
CA GLY A 698 -0.61 17.79 8.60
C GLY A 698 -1.47 18.92 9.11
N ASP A 699 -2.55 18.53 9.78
CA ASP A 699 -3.52 19.43 10.37
C ASP A 699 -4.41 18.68 11.39
N PHE A 700 -5.21 19.39 12.16
CA PHE A 700 -6.26 18.80 12.98
C PHE A 700 -7.27 18.05 12.11
N ARG A 701 -7.61 16.82 12.52
CA ARG A 701 -8.55 15.96 11.80
C ARG A 701 -9.87 15.90 12.54
N LEU A 702 -10.83 16.74 12.15
CA LEU A 702 -12.15 16.79 12.77
C LEU A 702 -12.89 15.44 12.74
N ASN A 703 -12.66 14.60 11.73
CA ASN A 703 -13.22 13.25 11.67
C ASN A 703 -12.66 12.29 12.73
N MET A 704 -11.57 12.66 13.40
CA MET A 704 -11.00 11.96 14.55
C MET A 704 -11.42 12.60 15.88
N ALA A 705 -12.16 13.71 15.86
CA ALA A 705 -12.71 14.30 17.08
C ALA A 705 -13.60 13.26 17.80
N GLY A 706 -13.43 13.13 19.12
CA GLY A 706 -14.15 12.13 19.92
C GLY A 706 -13.50 10.74 19.99
N SER A 707 -12.46 10.46 19.20
CA SER A 707 -11.79 9.13 19.19
C SER A 707 -11.06 8.79 20.51
N ASN A 708 -10.61 9.80 21.27
CA ASN A 708 -9.85 9.64 22.51
C ASN A 708 -10.52 10.25 23.75
N ALA A 709 -11.60 11.04 23.58
CA ALA A 709 -12.21 11.87 24.62
C ALA A 709 -13.69 12.22 24.32
N GLY A 710 -14.44 12.69 25.31
CA GLY A 710 -15.86 13.08 25.16
C GLY A 710 -16.08 14.32 24.29
N THR A 711 -17.26 14.42 23.66
CA THR A 711 -17.64 15.46 22.68
C THR A 711 -18.70 16.40 23.26
N LEU A 712 -18.52 16.82 24.52
CA LEU A 712 -19.56 17.52 25.30
C LEU A 712 -20.15 18.76 24.61
N TYR A 713 -19.33 19.50 23.87
CA TYR A 713 -19.74 20.70 23.13
C TYR A 713 -19.82 20.46 21.62
N GLY A 714 -19.84 19.20 21.18
CA GLY A 714 -19.85 18.80 19.77
C GLY A 714 -18.49 18.29 19.27
N ASN A 715 -18.44 17.87 18.00
CA ASN A 715 -17.25 17.34 17.33
C ASN A 715 -16.42 18.47 16.73
N GLY A 716 -15.43 18.95 17.48
CA GLY A 716 -14.53 20.04 17.10
C GLY A 716 -13.10 19.83 17.61
N VAL A 717 -12.24 20.82 17.40
CA VAL A 717 -10.90 20.90 18.00
C VAL A 717 -11.05 21.46 19.42
N TYR A 718 -10.70 20.66 20.42
CA TYR A 718 -10.78 21.02 21.83
C TYR A 718 -9.46 21.63 22.30
N LEU A 719 -9.56 22.80 22.93
CA LEU A 719 -8.46 23.58 23.46
C LEU A 719 -8.78 23.99 24.89
N ALA A 720 -7.76 24.30 25.69
CA ALA A 720 -7.97 24.81 27.04
C ALA A 720 -6.98 25.93 27.37
N GLU A 721 -7.41 26.85 28.23
CA GLU A 721 -6.56 27.89 28.81
C GLU A 721 -5.76 27.40 30.03
N ALA A 722 -6.13 26.25 30.60
CA ALA A 722 -5.45 25.64 31.74
C ALA A 722 -4.68 24.42 31.28
N VAL A 723 -3.35 24.43 31.43
CA VAL A 723 -2.49 23.32 30.99
C VAL A 723 -2.87 22.00 31.65
N SER A 724 -3.34 22.03 32.91
CA SER A 724 -3.74 20.83 33.65
C SER A 724 -5.04 20.20 33.16
N LYS A 725 -5.85 20.91 32.35
CA LYS A 725 -6.98 20.32 31.63
C LYS A 725 -6.50 19.52 30.42
N SER A 726 -5.66 20.14 29.59
CA SER A 726 -5.11 19.47 28.41
C SER A 726 -4.21 18.29 28.79
N ASP A 727 -3.52 18.34 29.94
CA ASP A 727 -2.77 17.21 30.50
C ASP A 727 -3.61 15.94 30.73
N GLU A 728 -4.93 16.06 30.94
CA GLU A 728 -5.82 14.91 31.13
C GLU A 728 -5.96 14.06 29.85
N TYR A 729 -5.61 14.62 28.69
CA TYR A 729 -5.73 14.00 27.38
C TYR A 729 -4.40 13.58 26.77
N THR A 730 -3.28 13.72 27.50
CA THR A 730 -1.99 13.25 27.02
C THR A 730 -1.76 11.78 27.34
N THR A 731 -0.93 11.12 26.54
CA THR A 731 -0.43 9.77 26.82
C THR A 731 1.09 9.80 27.02
N PRO A 732 1.64 9.04 27.98
CA PRO A 732 3.08 9.00 28.18
C PRO A 732 3.77 8.36 26.97
N HIS A 733 4.88 8.96 26.57
CA HIS A 733 5.80 8.46 25.56
C HIS A 733 6.60 7.28 26.10
N PRO A 734 7.31 6.51 25.25
CA PRO A 734 8.20 5.45 25.71
C PRO A 734 9.27 5.91 26.72
N ASN A 735 9.72 7.17 26.63
CA ASN A 735 10.67 7.79 27.56
C ASN A 735 10.01 8.41 28.80
N GLY A 736 8.68 8.29 28.94
CA GLY A 736 7.91 8.84 30.07
C GLY A 736 7.53 10.32 29.95
N LEU A 737 7.98 11.04 28.91
CA LEU A 737 7.51 12.39 28.62
C LEU A 737 6.07 12.39 28.10
N ARG A 738 5.44 13.55 28.06
CA ARG A 738 4.11 13.77 27.49
C ARG A 738 4.15 15.00 26.59
N SER A 739 3.30 15.05 25.57
CA SER A 739 3.26 16.16 24.63
C SER A 739 2.04 17.05 24.76
N MET A 740 2.31 18.35 24.73
CA MET A 740 1.34 19.42 24.66
C MET A 740 1.61 20.24 23.41
N LEU A 741 0.57 20.51 22.62
CA LEU A 741 0.66 21.50 21.55
C LEU A 741 0.21 22.86 22.09
N ILE A 742 0.94 23.90 21.70
CA ILE A 742 0.64 25.29 22.01
C ILE A 742 0.15 25.93 20.74
N CYS A 743 -1.14 26.25 20.74
CA CYS A 743 -1.86 26.62 19.54
C CYS A 743 -2.21 28.10 19.58
N LEU A 744 -1.88 28.83 18.52
CA LEU A 744 -2.43 30.15 18.26
C LEU A 744 -3.81 29.97 17.63
N SER A 745 -4.84 30.56 18.24
CA SER A 745 -6.23 30.28 17.86
C SER A 745 -7.02 31.56 17.66
N ALA A 746 -7.66 31.71 16.49
CA ALA A 746 -8.54 32.83 16.17
C ALA A 746 -9.97 32.51 16.62
N LEU A 747 -10.35 32.98 17.81
CA LEU A 747 -11.62 32.59 18.43
C LEU A 747 -12.83 33.37 17.88
N GLY A 748 -12.60 34.54 17.30
CA GLY A 748 -13.64 35.36 16.68
C GLY A 748 -14.78 35.69 17.63
N GLN A 749 -16.00 35.52 17.12
CA GLN A 749 -17.23 35.59 17.92
C GLN A 749 -17.43 34.30 18.72
N VAL A 750 -17.27 34.39 20.04
CA VAL A 750 -17.36 33.25 20.96
C VAL A 750 -18.80 33.06 21.44
N ASN A 751 -19.31 31.85 21.33
CA ASN A 751 -20.56 31.43 21.97
C ASN A 751 -20.25 30.97 23.40
N TYR A 752 -20.57 31.80 24.38
CA TYR A 752 -20.37 31.49 25.80
C TYR A 752 -21.45 30.54 26.30
N ASN A 753 -21.06 29.39 26.84
CA ASN A 753 -21.97 28.40 27.39
C ASN A 753 -21.61 28.04 28.84
N ASP A 754 -22.51 28.40 29.77
CA ASP A 754 -22.47 28.01 31.19
C ASP A 754 -23.62 27.06 31.57
N GLN A 755 -24.18 26.34 30.59
CA GLN A 755 -25.25 25.40 30.83
C GLN A 755 -24.74 24.10 31.50
N LYS A 756 -25.48 23.61 32.51
CA LYS A 756 -25.15 22.35 33.21
C LYS A 756 -25.16 21.11 32.30
N ARG A 757 -25.98 21.13 31.24
CA ARG A 757 -26.17 20.07 30.26
C ARG A 757 -26.29 20.72 28.86
N PRO A 758 -25.15 21.10 28.25
CA PRO A 758 -25.16 21.70 26.92
C PRO A 758 -25.63 20.69 25.86
N ASP A 759 -26.25 21.20 24.81
CA ASP A 759 -26.49 20.44 23.58
C ASP A 759 -25.34 20.68 22.60
N GLY A 760 -24.48 19.67 22.44
CA GLY A 760 -23.29 19.77 21.60
C GLY A 760 -23.60 19.94 20.11
N ASP A 761 -24.73 19.41 19.63
CA ASP A 761 -25.10 19.51 18.22
C ASP A 761 -25.64 20.92 17.91
N GLU A 762 -26.42 21.49 18.81
CA GLU A 762 -26.87 22.89 18.71
C GLU A 762 -25.69 23.87 18.76
N LEU A 763 -24.74 23.65 19.68
CA LEU A 763 -23.54 24.48 19.77
C LEU A 763 -22.69 24.36 18.50
N ALA A 764 -22.48 23.16 17.97
CA ALA A 764 -21.76 22.97 16.71
C ALA A 764 -22.47 23.64 15.52
N ALA A 765 -23.80 23.55 15.45
CA ALA A 765 -24.60 24.22 14.42
C ALA A 765 -24.48 25.76 14.51
N SER A 766 -24.40 26.29 15.73
CA SER A 766 -24.22 27.73 15.97
C SER A 766 -22.91 28.27 15.38
N CYS A 767 -21.87 27.43 15.25
CA CYS A 767 -20.61 27.81 14.62
C CYS A 767 -20.58 27.56 13.10
N LYS A 768 -21.26 26.51 12.62
CA LYS A 768 -21.27 26.17 11.18
C LYS A 768 -22.18 27.06 10.34
N GLY A 769 -23.13 27.76 10.95
CA GLY A 769 -24.02 28.69 10.25
C GLY A 769 -24.73 29.73 11.13
N GLY A 770 -24.47 29.76 12.44
CA GLY A 770 -25.14 30.64 13.39
C GLY A 770 -24.39 31.93 13.74
N GLY A 771 -23.30 32.24 13.01
CA GLY A 771 -22.51 33.47 13.19
C GLY A 771 -21.45 33.41 14.29
N PHE A 772 -21.38 32.32 15.07
CA PHE A 772 -20.28 32.09 16.00
C PHE A 772 -19.10 31.42 15.30
N HIS A 773 -17.90 31.61 15.85
CA HIS A 773 -16.66 31.04 15.34
C HIS A 773 -16.07 30.01 16.31
N SER A 774 -16.43 30.09 17.60
CA SER A 774 -15.94 29.20 18.64
C SER A 774 -16.95 29.09 19.78
N ILE A 775 -16.80 28.07 20.61
CA ILE A 775 -17.55 27.88 21.85
C ILE A 775 -16.61 28.02 23.03
N LEU A 776 -17.04 28.73 24.07
CA LEU A 776 -16.40 28.70 25.38
C LEU A 776 -17.32 28.00 26.38
N GLY A 777 -16.92 26.80 26.80
CA GLY A 777 -17.59 26.02 27.82
C GLY A 777 -17.10 26.36 29.21
N ASP A 778 -17.85 27.15 29.97
CA ASP A 778 -17.45 27.65 31.29
C ASP A 778 -17.87 26.70 32.44
N ARG A 779 -17.19 25.56 32.56
CA ARG A 779 -17.44 24.65 33.69
C ARG A 779 -16.77 25.11 34.98
N GLU A 780 -15.89 26.10 34.92
CA GLU A 780 -15.36 26.77 36.11
C GLU A 780 -16.51 27.42 36.89
N LYS A 781 -17.36 28.21 36.22
CA LYS A 781 -18.54 28.82 36.83
C LYS A 781 -19.55 27.80 37.37
N ILE A 782 -19.76 26.69 36.65
CA ILE A 782 -20.82 25.71 36.98
C ILE A 782 -20.38 24.70 38.03
N ARG A 783 -19.13 24.23 37.94
CA ARG A 783 -18.61 23.06 38.66
C ARG A 783 -17.30 23.32 39.40
N GLY A 784 -16.71 24.52 39.28
CA GLY A 784 -15.39 24.82 39.82
C GLY A 784 -14.28 24.03 39.13
N THR A 785 -14.47 23.67 37.86
CA THR A 785 -13.47 22.93 37.06
C THR A 785 -12.82 23.84 36.02
N TYR A 786 -12.68 23.38 34.78
CA TYR A 786 -11.94 24.06 33.72
C TYR A 786 -12.86 24.77 32.73
N ARG A 787 -12.35 25.83 32.07
CA ARG A 787 -12.93 26.38 30.85
C ARG A 787 -12.27 25.73 29.64
N GLU A 788 -13.09 25.32 28.69
CA GLU A 788 -12.67 24.66 27.45
C GLU A 788 -13.16 25.48 26.26
N ILE A 789 -12.35 25.52 25.20
CA ILE A 789 -12.65 26.22 23.96
C ILE A 789 -12.77 25.18 22.86
N VAL A 790 -13.79 25.31 22.02
CA VAL A 790 -14.00 24.42 20.88
C VAL A 790 -14.18 25.22 19.60
N VAL A 791 -13.40 24.86 18.58
CA VAL A 791 -13.58 25.39 17.21
C VAL A 791 -13.97 24.25 16.25
N PHE A 792 -14.71 24.58 15.20
CA PHE A 792 -15.27 23.61 14.24
C PHE A 792 -14.70 23.73 12.84
N ASP A 793 -13.67 24.56 12.71
CA ASP A 793 -12.89 24.79 11.52
C ASP A 793 -11.43 24.73 11.97
N GLU A 794 -10.71 23.70 11.54
CA GLU A 794 -9.33 23.49 11.91
C GLU A 794 -8.40 24.63 11.46
N ASP A 795 -8.77 25.33 10.38
CA ASP A 795 -8.02 26.48 9.87
C ASP A 795 -8.08 27.67 10.85
N GLN A 796 -8.87 27.63 11.93
CA GLN A 796 -8.83 28.62 13.01
C GLN A 796 -7.69 28.39 14.02
N VAL A 797 -6.90 27.32 13.88
CA VAL A 797 -5.90 26.89 14.87
C VAL A 797 -4.56 26.60 14.20
N TYR A 798 -3.52 27.29 14.67
CA TYR A 798 -2.15 27.05 14.24
C TYR A 798 -1.32 26.44 15.39
N PRO A 799 -0.88 25.16 15.29
CA PRO A 799 -0.05 24.51 16.30
C PRO A 799 1.41 24.99 16.19
N ALA A 800 1.76 26.08 16.88
CA ALA A 800 3.05 26.75 16.74
C ALA A 800 4.20 26.10 17.53
N TYR A 801 3.89 25.44 18.66
CA TYR A 801 4.91 24.78 19.48
C TYR A 801 4.47 23.40 19.94
N VAL A 802 5.44 22.51 20.08
CA VAL A 802 5.35 21.26 20.82
C VAL A 802 6.16 21.40 22.10
N CYS A 803 5.53 21.21 23.25
CA CYS A 803 6.20 21.11 24.54
C CYS A 803 6.14 19.66 25.03
N ARG A 804 7.30 19.02 25.19
CA ARG A 804 7.41 17.72 25.86
C ARG A 804 7.77 17.94 27.32
N TYR A 805 6.95 17.42 28.22
CA TYR A 805 7.02 17.73 29.64
C TYR A 805 6.95 16.47 30.51
N LYS A 806 7.39 16.62 31.76
CA LYS A 806 7.28 15.61 32.80
C LYS A 806 6.26 16.07 33.86
N ARG A 807 5.52 15.13 34.42
CA ARG A 807 4.68 15.36 35.61
C ARG A 807 5.53 15.26 36.88
N VAL A 808 5.46 16.26 37.74
CA VAL A 808 6.08 16.24 39.07
C VAL A 808 5.05 15.71 40.08
N THR A 809 5.39 14.63 40.77
CA THR A 809 4.49 13.93 41.71
C THR A 809 4.68 14.34 43.16
#